data_AF-A0A3E0QXW4-F1
#
_entry.id   AF-A0A3E0QXW4-F1
#
_cell.length_a   1.000
_cell.length_b   1.000
_cell.length_c   1.000
_cell.angle_alpha   90.00
_cell.angle_beta   90.00
_cell.angle_gamma   90.00
#
_symmetry.space_group_name_H-M   'P 1'
#
loop_
_entity.id
_entity.type
_entity.pdbx_description
1 polymer ?
#
loop_
_entity_poly.entity_id
_entity_poly.type
_entity_poly.pdbx_seq_one_letter_code
_entity_poly.pdbx_strand_id
1 'polypeptide(L)'
;MKLPGIQYSKEDPGAVPTISPWTHVRDAQHQADAIDSIGDTIDQIRNQIHVDKATQYLGRSLTELSRAESEAKSNPDALNSPNMLVDAANAINTKAKEELNPNVYRLWKREFDNKFNATQRLLFADSIIRANAEQRAMFKQDVDSISREGQIEIALDMINNATMYTDSEKEAMRTEARINGEIASVERIKYSKDPLMIKSALEQLNSNEYSGSLTPNMRDSAIRDLNTAFELATAEQREAAAHAAGRVFGNLKIAILRGEAGATEVEASYDRFPDVITPARRAELLVLIEKQKEKHVKQANLKSLVNISLLNQEPLDPKNKDHIEAVDMHFADNPTLETGMDLAIKTNIMPSAVESEFRRQAIAGKPARVLELSNAFEVLQRKAPQTLDKIGAKQVAIYGTVSALNRSGVPLQDAVEIARENASKPIEYRNELRQRYEERSRDANSRLQDIMDSSDLFDISILPTGAPKPSVALSTAFKAAEAEYYTWTNGDEDLAEKFAAQHISRIFSTSEINGKAQTFAYAPERVTGIPQKFLRQDLIKFAHKHGMVKDNIIVTSDDVTARERGIKSYPVFKLNEFMLPEPALNENGEQLRWTPDIKAYQKKLEEEARDERWSKGLSIDIGGYPFSKPYQSY
;
A
#
# COMPACT_ATOMS: atom_id res chain seq x y z
N MET A 1 117.96 62.98 46.18
CA MET A 1 119.00 63.41 47.14
C MET A 1 118.42 64.47 48.07
N LYS A 2 118.51 64.25 49.39
CA LYS A 2 118.26 65.13 50.57
C LYS A 2 117.19 64.64 51.56
N LEU A 3 117.68 64.02 52.65
CA LEU A 3 117.19 64.13 54.04
C LEU A 3 117.27 65.61 54.50
N PRO A 4 116.54 66.12 55.53
CA PRO A 4 116.49 65.65 56.95
C PRO A 4 115.09 65.81 57.62
N GLY A 5 114.80 65.59 58.92
CA GLY A 5 115.64 65.49 60.11
C GLY A 5 114.89 65.04 61.39
N ILE A 6 115.69 64.90 62.45
CA ILE A 6 115.42 64.30 63.78
C ILE A 6 115.09 65.42 64.80
N GLN A 7 114.27 65.12 65.82
CA GLN A 7 114.34 65.76 67.15
C GLN A 7 114.17 64.73 68.29
N TYR A 8 115.02 64.87 69.31
CA TYR A 8 115.03 64.16 70.59
C TYR A 8 114.53 65.08 71.72
N SER A 9 113.87 64.55 72.76
CA SER A 9 113.94 65.02 74.15
C SER A 9 113.74 63.81 75.08
N LYS A 10 114.78 63.42 75.83
CA LYS A 10 115.18 63.76 77.22
C LYS A 10 114.45 62.95 78.31
N GLU A 11 115.29 62.28 79.10
CA GLU A 11 115.04 61.42 80.25
C GLU A 11 114.41 62.16 81.44
N ASP A 12 113.66 61.41 82.27
CA ASP A 12 113.51 61.65 83.71
C ASP A 12 113.40 60.29 84.44
N PRO A 13 114.30 59.93 85.37
CA PRO A 13 114.25 58.67 86.10
C PRO A 13 113.71 58.85 87.53
N GLY A 14 112.75 58.00 87.92
CA GLY A 14 112.58 57.58 89.31
C GLY A 14 111.22 57.85 89.94
N ALA A 15 110.41 56.79 90.07
CA ALA A 15 109.61 56.50 91.27
C ALA A 15 108.98 55.11 91.11
N VAL A 16 109.30 54.19 92.03
CA VAL A 16 108.59 52.91 92.21
C VAL A 16 107.39 53.21 93.12
N PRO A 17 106.13 53.03 92.68
CA PRO A 17 104.98 53.06 93.57
C PRO A 17 104.61 51.63 93.96
N THR A 18 104.73 51.35 95.26
CA THR A 18 104.10 50.22 95.94
C THR A 18 102.60 50.16 95.62
N ILE A 19 102.17 49.12 94.89
CA ILE A 19 100.76 48.81 94.67
C ILE A 19 100.19 48.23 95.97
N SER A 20 99.22 48.94 96.55
CA SER A 20 98.42 48.48 97.69
C SER A 20 97.51 47.31 97.25
N PRO A 21 97.40 46.21 98.03
CA PRO A 21 96.57 45.05 97.68
C PRO A 21 95.06 45.32 97.56
N TRP A 22 94.58 46.52 97.94
CA TRP A 22 93.15 46.85 98.02
C TRP A 22 92.55 47.48 96.75
N THR A 23 93.37 47.87 95.76
CA THR A 23 92.87 48.44 94.50
C THR A 23 92.24 47.39 93.58
N HIS A 24 92.67 46.12 93.67
CA HIS A 24 92.12 45.02 92.87
C HIS A 24 90.69 44.59 93.28
N VAL A 25 90.23 44.91 94.50
CA VAL A 25 88.90 44.52 94.96
C VAL A 25 87.83 45.52 94.49
N ARG A 26 88.15 46.81 94.39
CA ARG A 26 87.21 47.84 93.92
C ARG A 26 86.95 47.77 92.41
N ASP A 27 87.98 47.43 91.64
CA ASP A 27 87.86 47.27 90.18
C ASP A 27 87.12 45.96 89.80
N ALA A 28 87.19 44.93 90.64
CA ALA A 28 86.40 43.71 90.47
C ALA A 28 84.89 43.93 90.71
N GLN A 29 84.51 44.80 91.66
CA GLN A 29 83.11 45.11 91.95
C GLN A 29 82.44 45.93 90.81
N HIS A 30 83.15 46.92 90.26
CA HIS A 30 82.64 47.70 89.12
C HIS A 30 82.57 46.90 87.81
N GLN A 31 83.39 45.86 87.64
CA GLN A 31 83.26 44.93 86.52
C GLN A 31 82.06 43.97 86.68
N ALA A 32 81.68 43.60 87.91
CA ALA A 32 80.49 42.78 88.15
C ALA A 32 79.19 43.52 87.82
N ASP A 33 79.04 44.78 88.25
CA ASP A 33 77.84 45.58 87.97
C ASP A 33 77.68 45.91 86.46
N ALA A 34 78.80 46.03 85.73
CA ALA A 34 78.79 46.22 84.27
C ALA A 34 78.36 44.94 83.52
N ILE A 35 78.63 43.76 84.07
CA ILE A 35 78.23 42.47 83.47
C ILE A 35 76.73 42.24 83.63
N ASP A 36 76.14 42.60 84.78
CA ASP A 36 74.69 42.49 85.00
C ASP A 36 73.89 43.46 84.09
N SER A 37 74.38 44.70 83.91
CA SER A 37 73.78 45.67 82.96
C SER A 37 73.82 45.20 81.49
N ILE A 38 74.86 44.47 81.10
CA ILE A 38 74.97 43.86 79.77
C ILE A 38 73.99 42.68 79.64
N GLY A 39 73.77 41.91 80.71
CA GLY A 39 72.76 40.85 80.77
C GLY A 39 71.35 41.36 80.46
N ASP A 40 70.93 42.43 81.13
CA ASP A 40 69.60 43.04 80.93
C ASP A 40 69.41 43.59 79.50
N THR A 41 70.47 44.19 78.93
CA THR A 41 70.43 44.73 77.56
C THR A 41 70.37 43.61 76.51
N ILE A 42 71.10 42.51 76.73
CA ILE A 42 71.06 41.33 75.86
C ILE A 42 69.67 40.67 75.92
N ASP A 43 69.04 40.60 77.09
CA ASP A 43 67.69 40.04 77.22
C ASP A 43 66.62 40.94 76.60
N GLN A 44 66.75 42.28 76.66
CA GLN A 44 65.90 43.20 75.91
C GLN A 44 66.03 43.03 74.40
N ILE A 45 67.26 42.95 73.87
CA ILE A 45 67.49 42.73 72.43
C ILE A 45 66.98 41.36 71.98
N ARG A 46 67.23 40.31 72.78
CA ARG A 46 66.74 38.95 72.53
C ARG A 46 65.22 38.92 72.50
N ASN A 47 64.55 39.59 73.45
CA ASN A 47 63.09 39.71 73.47
C ASN A 47 62.55 40.47 72.25
N GLN A 48 63.21 41.55 71.81
CA GLN A 48 62.82 42.28 70.60
C GLN A 48 62.95 41.43 69.33
N ILE A 49 64.07 40.71 69.16
CA ILE A 49 64.27 39.80 68.03
C ILE A 49 63.22 38.68 68.02
N HIS A 50 62.84 38.18 69.20
CA HIS A 50 61.78 37.19 69.34
C HIS A 50 60.39 37.74 68.96
N VAL A 51 60.09 38.99 69.32
CA VAL A 51 58.85 39.67 68.90
C VAL A 51 58.82 39.91 67.39
N ASP A 52 59.94 40.34 66.78
CA ASP A 52 60.02 40.60 65.35
C ASP A 52 59.83 39.32 64.52
N LYS A 53 60.44 38.20 64.96
CA LYS A 53 60.23 36.88 64.33
C LYS A 53 58.81 36.36 64.49
N ALA A 54 58.19 36.51 65.67
CA ALA A 54 56.79 36.15 65.88
C ALA A 54 55.87 36.95 64.94
N THR A 55 56.16 38.24 64.76
CA THR A 55 55.35 39.15 63.94
C THR A 55 55.46 38.82 62.45
N GLN A 56 56.66 38.55 61.93
CA GLN A 56 56.85 38.11 60.54
C GLN A 56 56.13 36.79 60.26
N TYR A 57 56.24 35.82 61.17
CA TYR A 57 55.58 34.53 61.00
C TYR A 57 54.06 34.67 61.07
N LEU A 58 53.55 35.50 62.01
CA LEU A 58 52.13 35.82 62.12
C LEU A 58 51.57 36.40 60.82
N GLY A 59 52.30 37.32 60.16
CA GLY A 59 51.89 37.86 58.86
C GLY A 59 51.66 36.78 57.80
N ARG A 60 52.59 35.82 57.67
CA ARG A 60 52.46 34.69 56.73
C ARG A 60 51.31 33.76 57.10
N SER A 61 51.20 33.41 58.39
CA SER A 61 50.10 32.58 58.91
C SER A 61 48.73 33.19 58.63
N LEU A 62 48.59 34.51 58.77
CA LEU A 62 47.33 35.21 58.48
C LEU A 62 47.02 35.28 56.98
N THR A 63 48.04 35.38 56.11
CA THR A 63 47.84 35.27 54.66
C THR A 63 47.35 33.87 54.27
N GLU A 64 47.96 32.81 54.81
CA GLU A 64 47.52 31.43 54.56
C GLU A 64 46.08 31.21 55.07
N LEU A 65 45.75 31.75 56.26
CA LEU A 65 44.41 31.66 56.83
C LEU A 65 43.37 32.43 56.00
N SER A 66 43.70 33.61 55.48
CA SER A 66 42.81 34.40 54.61
C SER A 66 42.54 33.72 53.26
N ARG A 67 43.54 33.00 52.72
CA ARG A 67 43.33 32.16 51.53
C ARG A 67 42.36 31.01 51.83
N ALA A 68 42.56 30.30 52.94
CA ALA A 68 41.67 29.23 53.37
C ALA A 68 40.23 29.73 53.65
N GLU A 69 40.08 30.92 54.24
CA GLU A 69 38.77 31.56 54.41
C GLU A 69 38.09 31.83 53.06
N SER A 70 38.84 32.33 52.07
CA SER A 70 38.31 32.60 50.73
C SER A 70 37.87 31.31 50.01
N GLU A 71 38.68 30.26 50.11
CA GLU A 71 38.35 28.92 49.57
C GLU A 71 37.15 28.30 50.29
N ALA A 72 37.04 28.48 51.60
CA ALA A 72 35.89 28.00 52.36
C ALA A 72 34.60 28.76 51.99
N LYS A 73 34.68 30.09 51.78
CA LYS A 73 33.54 30.91 51.33
C LYS A 73 33.01 30.53 49.95
N SER A 74 33.86 30.02 49.06
CA SER A 74 33.44 29.58 47.72
C SER A 74 32.97 28.13 47.65
N ASN A 75 32.96 27.38 48.75
CA ASN A 75 32.50 26.00 48.76
C ASN A 75 30.97 25.92 48.52
N PRO A 76 30.50 25.09 47.56
CA PRO A 76 29.06 24.85 47.34
C PRO A 76 28.34 24.19 48.53
N ASP A 77 29.05 23.46 49.39
CA ASP A 77 28.51 22.99 50.66
C ASP A 77 28.86 24.01 51.76
N ALA A 78 27.99 25.00 51.94
CA ALA A 78 28.21 26.09 52.88
C ALA A 78 28.46 25.58 54.31
N LEU A 79 27.80 24.50 54.75
CA LEU A 79 27.94 23.96 56.10
C LEU A 79 29.32 23.33 56.36
N ASN A 80 30.06 22.98 55.30
CA ASN A 80 31.40 22.43 55.41
C ASN A 80 32.50 23.52 55.45
N SER A 81 32.18 24.77 55.12
CA SER A 81 33.12 25.90 55.15
C SER A 81 33.90 26.05 56.48
N PRO A 82 33.27 25.93 57.67
CA PRO A 82 33.98 26.07 58.95
C PRO A 82 35.04 24.98 59.20
N ASN A 83 34.79 23.74 58.76
CA ASN A 83 35.72 22.63 58.93
C ASN A 83 36.99 22.82 58.09
N MET A 84 36.84 23.29 56.85
CA MET A 84 37.98 23.61 55.98
C MET A 84 38.92 24.65 56.60
N LEU A 85 38.35 25.65 57.29
CA LEU A 85 39.15 26.67 57.97
C LEU A 85 39.89 26.10 59.20
N VAL A 86 39.25 25.19 59.96
CA VAL A 86 39.86 24.49 61.09
C VAL A 86 41.06 23.65 60.63
N ASP A 87 40.91 22.90 59.54
CA ASP A 87 41.97 22.06 58.99
C ASP A 87 43.18 22.90 58.55
N ALA A 88 42.92 24.02 57.86
CA ALA A 88 43.96 24.97 57.48
C ALA A 88 44.67 25.58 58.70
N ALA A 89 43.92 25.97 59.74
CA ALA A 89 44.50 26.53 60.96
C ALA A 89 45.35 25.52 61.74
N ASN A 90 44.94 24.24 61.77
CA ASN A 90 45.71 23.16 62.36
C ASN A 90 47.04 22.93 61.61
N ALA A 91 47.01 22.97 60.28
CA ALA A 91 48.21 22.87 59.46
C ALA A 91 49.19 24.04 59.73
N ILE A 92 48.67 25.27 59.78
CA ILE A 92 49.46 26.48 60.09
C ILE A 92 50.08 26.39 61.49
N ASN A 93 49.30 25.94 62.48
CA ASN A 93 49.78 25.76 63.85
C ASN A 93 50.87 24.69 63.98
N THR A 94 50.76 23.61 63.21
CA THR A 94 51.77 22.55 63.16
C THR A 94 53.10 23.10 62.62
N LYS A 95 53.08 23.81 61.49
CA LYS A 95 54.27 24.46 60.92
C LYS A 95 54.90 25.47 61.90
N ALA A 96 54.08 26.31 62.54
CA ALA A 96 54.55 27.30 63.49
C ALA A 96 55.29 26.68 64.70
N LYS A 97 54.81 25.52 65.16
CA LYS A 97 55.42 24.79 66.28
C LYS A 97 56.78 24.18 65.91
N GLU A 98 56.98 23.83 64.64
CA GLU A 98 58.23 23.29 64.10
C GLU A 98 59.27 24.39 63.84
N GLU A 99 58.83 25.56 63.38
CA GLU A 99 59.72 26.64 62.92
C GLU A 99 60.08 27.67 64.00
N LEU A 100 59.23 27.86 65.01
CA LEU A 100 59.42 28.88 66.05
C LEU A 100 59.97 28.25 67.33
N ASN A 101 60.86 28.98 68.01
CA ASN A 101 61.28 28.57 69.34
C ASN A 101 60.10 28.64 70.34
N PRO A 102 60.16 27.95 71.50
CA PRO A 102 59.02 27.84 72.41
C PRO A 102 58.48 29.16 72.96
N ASN A 103 59.31 30.20 73.09
CA ASN A 103 58.89 31.50 73.61
C ASN A 103 58.19 32.33 72.54
N VAL A 104 58.75 32.34 71.32
CA VAL A 104 58.19 33.00 70.13
C VAL A 104 56.88 32.33 69.71
N TYR A 105 56.80 31.00 69.75
CA TYR A 105 55.60 30.23 69.45
C TYR A 105 54.44 30.60 70.38
N ARG A 106 54.67 30.76 71.70
CA ARG A 106 53.62 31.14 72.65
C ARG A 106 53.02 32.51 72.35
N LEU A 107 53.85 33.49 72.01
CA LEU A 107 53.40 34.83 71.63
C LEU A 107 52.61 34.80 70.32
N TRP A 108 53.13 34.10 69.30
CA TRP A 108 52.45 33.89 68.02
C TRP A 108 51.09 33.19 68.18
N LYS A 109 51.04 32.08 68.95
CA LYS A 109 49.85 31.24 69.11
C LYS A 109 48.67 32.02 69.67
N ARG A 110 48.92 32.88 70.66
CA ARG A 110 47.88 33.72 71.26
C ARG A 110 47.23 34.66 70.24
N GLU A 111 48.05 35.36 69.45
CA GLU A 111 47.55 36.30 68.45
C GLU A 111 46.89 35.57 67.27
N PHE A 112 47.46 34.45 66.83
CA PHE A 112 46.91 33.60 65.79
C PHE A 112 45.55 33.03 66.19
N ASP A 113 45.42 32.48 67.40
CA ASP A 113 44.15 31.93 67.92
C ASP A 113 43.06 32.98 68.00
N ASN A 114 43.38 34.19 68.45
CA ASN A 114 42.41 35.28 68.51
C ASN A 114 41.85 35.61 67.12
N LYS A 115 42.71 35.67 66.11
CA LYS A 115 42.31 35.94 64.72
C LYS A 115 41.56 34.77 64.11
N PHE A 116 42.07 33.55 64.26
CA PHE A 116 41.41 32.33 63.80
C PHE A 116 40.01 32.18 64.38
N ASN A 117 39.85 32.31 65.70
CA ASN A 117 38.55 32.20 66.36
C ASN A 117 37.55 33.26 65.87
N ALA A 118 38.01 34.48 65.60
CA ALA A 118 37.17 35.53 65.03
C ALA A 118 36.70 35.19 63.60
N THR A 119 37.64 34.76 62.74
CA THR A 119 37.34 34.34 61.36
C THR A 119 36.41 33.13 61.33
N GLN A 120 36.65 32.12 62.18
CA GLN A 120 35.82 30.92 62.27
C GLN A 120 34.38 31.25 62.68
N ARG A 121 34.18 32.17 63.65
CA ARG A 121 32.83 32.61 64.05
C ARG A 121 32.08 33.31 62.92
N LEU A 122 32.77 34.19 62.19
CA LEU A 122 32.18 34.89 61.04
C LEU A 122 31.82 33.92 59.91
N LEU A 123 32.70 32.98 59.61
CA LEU A 123 32.48 31.98 58.58
C LEU A 123 31.36 30.99 58.95
N PHE A 124 31.27 30.61 60.22
CA PHE A 124 30.17 29.79 60.75
C PHE A 124 28.83 30.53 60.62
N ALA A 125 28.76 31.79 61.04
CA ALA A 125 27.55 32.61 60.87
C ALA A 125 27.14 32.74 59.39
N ASP A 126 28.11 33.01 58.50
CA ASP A 126 27.89 33.10 57.06
C ASP A 126 27.41 31.77 56.45
N SER A 127 28.00 30.64 56.86
CA SER A 127 27.58 29.31 56.39
C SER A 127 26.13 28.98 56.73
N ILE A 128 25.69 29.33 57.94
CA ILE A 128 24.30 29.13 58.37
C ILE A 128 23.36 30.04 57.57
N ILE A 129 23.75 31.30 57.34
CA ILE A 129 22.95 32.25 56.54
C ILE A 129 22.77 31.72 55.10
N ARG A 130 23.86 31.25 54.46
CA ARG A 130 23.82 30.71 53.10
C ARG A 130 22.99 29.42 53.02
N ALA A 131 23.22 28.47 53.92
CA ALA A 131 22.45 27.23 53.97
C ALA A 131 20.94 27.49 54.17
N ASN A 132 20.58 28.44 55.04
CA ASN A 132 19.18 28.85 55.22
C ASN A 132 18.61 29.52 53.96
N ALA A 133 19.38 30.37 53.26
CA ALA A 133 18.93 31.00 52.02
C ALA A 133 18.68 29.96 50.92
N GLU A 134 19.55 28.96 50.79
CA GLU A 134 19.41 27.87 49.83
C GLU A 134 18.20 26.97 50.13
N GLN A 135 18.02 26.57 51.40
CA GLN A 135 16.85 25.80 51.82
C GLN A 135 15.54 26.54 51.55
N ARG A 136 15.51 27.87 51.78
CA ARG A 136 14.35 28.70 51.46
C ARG A 136 14.11 28.82 49.95
N ALA A 137 15.16 28.87 49.14
CA ALA A 137 15.02 28.90 47.69
C ALA A 137 14.43 27.59 47.15
N MET A 138 14.97 26.44 47.59
CA MET A 138 14.48 25.12 47.19
C MET A 138 13.03 24.90 47.61
N PHE A 139 12.69 25.23 48.86
CA PHE A 139 11.33 25.11 49.35
C PHE A 139 10.33 25.93 48.53
N LYS A 140 10.68 27.18 48.18
CA LYS A 140 9.82 27.99 47.31
C LYS A 140 9.63 27.33 45.94
N GLN A 141 10.70 26.81 45.35
CA GLN A 141 10.64 26.11 44.06
C GLN A 141 9.73 24.88 44.12
N ASP A 142 9.78 24.09 45.20
CA ASP A 142 8.93 22.91 45.38
C ASP A 142 7.45 23.30 45.50
N VAL A 143 7.15 24.32 46.30
CA VAL A 143 5.80 24.89 46.45
C VAL A 143 5.25 25.38 45.10
N ASP A 144 6.08 26.08 44.32
CA ASP A 144 5.72 26.57 42.98
C ASP A 144 5.47 25.40 42.01
N SER A 145 6.26 24.34 42.06
CA SER A 145 6.06 23.14 41.24
C SER A 145 4.75 22.43 41.57
N ILE A 146 4.53 22.13 42.86
CA ILE A 146 3.36 21.40 43.35
C ILE A 146 2.06 22.19 43.07
N SER A 147 2.09 23.52 43.25
CA SER A 147 0.94 24.36 42.92
C SER A 147 0.62 24.34 41.42
N ARG A 148 1.62 24.42 40.54
CA ARG A 148 1.45 24.31 39.07
C ARG A 148 0.98 22.92 38.63
N GLU A 149 1.22 21.88 39.41
CA GLU A 149 0.63 20.55 39.17
C GLU A 149 -0.86 20.49 39.56
N GLY A 150 -1.41 21.56 40.15
CA GLY A 150 -2.80 21.64 40.63
C GLY A 150 -3.00 21.07 42.03
N GLN A 151 -1.94 20.71 42.74
CA GLN A 151 -1.99 20.16 44.10
C GLN A 151 -1.95 21.29 45.15
N ILE A 152 -2.88 22.25 45.03
CA ILE A 152 -2.89 23.48 45.82
C ILE A 152 -2.92 23.18 47.33
N GLU A 153 -3.73 22.23 47.78
CA GLU A 153 -3.84 21.88 49.20
C GLU A 153 -2.50 21.39 49.80
N ILE A 154 -1.72 20.63 49.03
CA ILE A 154 -0.40 20.14 49.46
C ILE A 154 0.57 21.31 49.56
N ALA A 155 0.60 22.19 48.57
CA ALA A 155 1.43 23.40 48.58
C ALA A 155 1.07 24.32 49.76
N LEU A 156 -0.22 24.50 50.06
CA LEU A 156 -0.68 25.32 51.18
C LEU A 156 -0.30 24.69 52.54
N ASP A 157 -0.43 23.37 52.69
CA ASP A 157 0.00 22.67 53.90
C ASP A 157 1.52 22.80 54.13
N MET A 158 2.32 22.64 53.08
CA MET A 158 3.76 22.86 53.13
C MET A 158 4.08 24.29 53.62
N ILE A 159 3.46 25.31 53.03
CA ILE A 159 3.67 26.72 53.42
C ILE A 159 3.30 26.95 54.89
N ASN A 160 2.16 26.41 55.34
CA ASN A 160 1.70 26.58 56.71
C ASN A 160 2.69 25.99 57.73
N ASN A 161 3.22 24.80 57.43
CA ASN A 161 4.15 24.06 58.30
C ASN A 161 5.61 24.55 58.24
N ALA A 162 5.95 25.45 57.30
CA ALA A 162 7.32 25.94 57.15
C ALA A 162 7.73 26.86 58.32
N THR A 163 8.70 26.47 59.13
CA THR A 163 9.15 27.28 60.29
C THR A 163 10.13 28.40 59.93
N MET A 164 10.70 28.36 58.72
CA MET A 164 11.74 29.27 58.24
C MET A 164 11.23 30.55 57.55
N TYR A 165 9.91 30.77 57.54
CA TYR A 165 9.28 31.97 56.99
C TYR A 165 8.41 32.66 58.03
N THR A 166 8.39 33.98 57.97
CA THR A 166 7.45 34.82 58.72
C THR A 166 6.03 34.65 58.19
N ASP A 167 5.01 34.99 58.99
CA ASP A 167 3.61 34.89 58.57
C ASP A 167 3.29 35.75 57.33
N SER A 168 3.93 36.92 57.19
CA SER A 168 3.78 37.77 56.01
C SER A 168 4.36 37.12 54.75
N GLU A 169 5.49 36.43 54.85
CA GLU A 169 6.09 35.71 53.73
C GLU A 169 5.25 34.50 53.35
N LYS A 170 4.73 33.76 54.35
CA LYS A 170 3.78 32.67 54.12
C LYS A 170 2.54 33.14 53.39
N GLU A 171 1.97 34.28 53.76
CA GLU A 171 0.77 34.80 53.09
C GLU A 171 1.04 35.16 51.62
N ALA A 172 2.19 35.76 51.32
CA ALA A 172 2.61 36.02 49.95
C ALA A 172 2.75 34.71 49.15
N MET A 173 3.38 33.69 49.75
CA MET A 173 3.51 32.37 49.12
C MET A 173 2.17 31.67 48.92
N ARG A 174 1.22 31.77 49.87
CA ARG A 174 -0.14 31.22 49.72
C ARG A 174 -0.87 31.87 48.56
N THR A 175 -0.74 33.19 48.42
CA THR A 175 -1.33 33.95 47.31
C THR A 175 -0.75 33.49 45.96
N GLU A 176 0.57 33.39 45.87
CA GLU A 176 1.28 32.92 44.67
C GLU A 176 0.90 31.47 44.31
N ALA A 177 0.84 30.57 45.30
CA ALA A 177 0.46 29.17 45.10
C ALA A 177 -0.99 29.02 44.60
N ARG A 178 -1.93 29.80 45.15
CA ARG A 178 -3.33 29.77 44.67
C ARG A 178 -3.44 30.30 43.24
N ILE A 179 -2.73 31.39 42.92
CA ILE A 179 -2.65 31.92 41.55
C ILE A 179 -2.11 30.84 40.60
N ASN A 180 -0.97 30.23 40.92
CA ASN A 180 -0.33 29.21 40.10
C ASN A 180 -1.24 28.00 39.88
N GLY A 181 -1.92 27.53 40.93
CA GLY A 181 -2.83 26.40 40.81
C GLY A 181 -4.07 26.67 39.99
N GLU A 182 -4.60 27.90 40.03
CA GLU A 182 -5.71 28.28 39.18
C GLU A 182 -5.31 28.44 37.71
N ILE A 183 -4.13 29.02 37.42
CA ILE A 183 -3.57 29.04 36.06
C ILE A 183 -3.45 27.61 35.52
N ALA A 184 -2.88 26.70 36.30
CA ALA A 184 -2.74 25.30 35.91
C ALA A 184 -4.09 24.61 35.64
N SER A 185 -5.12 24.95 36.42
CA SER A 185 -6.48 24.45 36.18
C SER A 185 -7.03 24.94 34.84
N VAL A 186 -6.88 26.24 34.56
CA VAL A 186 -7.26 26.86 33.28
C VAL A 186 -6.53 26.19 32.12
N GLU A 187 -5.22 25.97 32.23
CA GLU A 187 -4.43 25.29 31.21
C GLU A 187 -4.90 23.86 30.97
N ARG A 188 -5.14 23.07 32.03
CA ARG A 188 -5.69 21.71 31.89
C ARG A 188 -7.02 21.70 31.16
N ILE A 189 -7.91 22.64 31.48
CA ILE A 189 -9.22 22.76 30.82
C ILE A 189 -9.04 23.15 29.34
N LYS A 190 -8.17 24.13 29.06
CA LYS A 190 -7.81 24.56 27.69
C LYS A 190 -7.33 23.37 26.85
N TYR A 191 -6.47 22.52 27.40
CA TYR A 191 -5.90 21.36 26.69
C TYR A 191 -6.79 20.10 26.71
N SER A 192 -7.87 20.07 27.47
CA SER A 192 -8.84 18.96 27.46
C SER A 192 -9.54 18.78 26.11
N LYS A 193 -9.60 19.86 25.31
CA LYS A 193 -10.36 19.95 24.05
C LYS A 193 -11.85 19.61 24.20
N ASP A 194 -12.40 19.63 25.42
CA ASP A 194 -13.82 19.43 25.67
C ASP A 194 -14.55 20.79 25.66
N PRO A 195 -15.41 21.07 24.66
CA PRO A 195 -16.11 22.34 24.58
C PRO A 195 -16.99 22.63 25.81
N LEU A 196 -17.55 21.60 26.47
CA LEU A 196 -18.40 21.80 27.65
C LEU A 196 -17.59 22.26 28.85
N MET A 197 -16.43 21.62 29.08
CA MET A 197 -15.52 21.99 30.16
C MET A 197 -14.93 23.39 29.96
N ILE A 198 -14.51 23.70 28.72
CA ILE A 198 -13.98 25.02 28.36
C ILE A 198 -15.06 26.10 28.53
N LYS A 199 -16.30 25.84 28.08
CA LYS A 199 -17.42 26.77 28.24
C LYS A 199 -17.75 27.01 29.72
N SER A 200 -17.78 25.96 30.54
CA SER A 200 -18.03 26.11 31.97
C SER A 200 -16.95 26.95 32.66
N ALA A 201 -15.67 26.76 32.32
CA ALA A 201 -14.58 27.58 32.83
C ALA A 201 -14.67 29.05 32.36
N LEU A 202 -15.07 29.29 31.10
CA LEU A 202 -15.33 30.63 30.59
C LEU A 202 -16.49 31.31 31.34
N GLU A 203 -17.58 30.60 31.64
CA GLU A 203 -18.70 31.13 32.41
C GLU A 203 -18.27 31.52 33.84
N GLN A 204 -17.48 30.68 34.51
CA GLN A 204 -16.91 30.98 35.83
C GLN A 204 -15.97 32.20 35.78
N LEU A 205 -15.06 32.24 34.81
CA LEU A 205 -14.12 33.35 34.65
C LEU A 205 -14.80 34.62 34.13
N ASN A 206 -15.97 34.60 33.51
CA ASN A 206 -16.70 35.82 33.13
C ASN A 206 -17.69 36.29 34.22
N SER A 207 -17.89 35.52 35.29
CA SER A 207 -18.84 35.87 36.35
C SER A 207 -18.45 37.17 37.07
N ASN A 208 -19.43 38.05 37.31
CA ASN A 208 -19.23 39.23 38.16
C ASN A 208 -18.90 38.86 39.61
N GLU A 209 -19.18 37.62 40.00
CA GLU A 209 -18.91 37.04 41.34
C GLU A 209 -17.66 36.15 41.35
N TYR A 210 -16.74 36.34 40.38
CA TYR A 210 -15.49 35.59 40.34
C TYR A 210 -14.72 35.77 41.66
N SER A 211 -14.56 34.66 42.38
CA SER A 211 -13.90 34.57 43.69
C SER A 211 -12.56 33.84 43.63
N GLY A 212 -12.04 33.59 42.42
CA GLY A 212 -10.73 32.99 42.23
C GLY A 212 -9.58 33.93 42.59
N SER A 213 -8.37 33.40 42.48
CA SER A 213 -7.12 34.04 42.87
C SER A 213 -6.45 34.83 41.75
N LEU A 214 -6.90 34.70 40.49
CA LEU A 214 -6.30 35.44 39.37
C LEU A 214 -6.53 36.95 39.50
N THR A 215 -5.48 37.72 39.24
CA THR A 215 -5.60 39.17 39.07
C THR A 215 -6.42 39.52 37.83
N PRO A 216 -7.01 40.73 37.72
CA PRO A 216 -7.83 41.11 36.56
C PRO A 216 -7.14 40.89 35.21
N ASN A 217 -5.86 41.28 35.09
CA ASN A 217 -5.10 41.10 33.85
C ASN A 217 -4.87 39.62 33.50
N MET A 218 -4.62 38.78 34.52
CA MET A 218 -4.39 37.34 34.33
C MET A 218 -5.70 36.63 33.97
N ARG A 219 -6.80 37.04 34.61
CA ARG A 219 -8.16 36.58 34.31
C ARG A 219 -8.54 36.91 32.86
N ASP A 220 -8.33 38.15 32.41
CA ASP A 220 -8.61 38.55 31.02
C ASP A 220 -7.76 37.76 30.01
N SER A 221 -6.51 37.47 30.37
CA SER A 221 -5.64 36.60 29.55
C SER A 221 -6.18 35.17 29.47
N ALA A 222 -6.57 34.59 30.60
CA ALA A 222 -7.18 33.25 30.67
C ALA A 222 -8.48 33.16 29.85
N ILE A 223 -9.33 34.18 29.91
CA ILE A 223 -10.57 34.26 29.12
C ILE A 223 -10.28 34.26 27.62
N ARG A 224 -9.30 35.07 27.16
CA ARG A 224 -8.90 35.08 25.75
C ARG A 224 -8.40 33.71 25.29
N ASP A 225 -7.52 33.11 26.06
CA ASP A 225 -6.94 31.79 25.76
C ASP A 225 -8.01 30.69 25.69
N LEU A 226 -8.96 30.67 26.63
CA LEU A 226 -10.04 29.70 26.64
C LEU A 226 -11.07 29.95 25.52
N ASN A 227 -11.35 31.20 25.15
CA ASN A 227 -12.23 31.50 24.01
C ASN A 227 -11.64 30.95 22.70
N THR A 228 -10.34 31.16 22.47
CA THR A 228 -9.65 30.58 21.29
C THR A 228 -9.68 29.05 21.34
N ALA A 229 -9.44 28.43 22.50
CA ALA A 229 -9.52 26.97 22.63
C ALA A 229 -10.95 26.43 22.41
N PHE A 230 -11.98 27.15 22.84
CA PHE A 230 -13.38 26.79 22.62
C PHE A 230 -13.74 26.80 21.13
N GLU A 231 -13.35 27.84 20.40
CA GLU A 231 -13.56 27.94 18.95
C GLU A 231 -12.89 26.78 18.20
N LEU A 232 -11.64 26.46 18.56
CA LEU A 232 -10.91 25.33 17.98
C LEU A 232 -11.57 23.99 18.30
N ALA A 233 -11.92 23.72 19.56
CA ALA A 233 -12.54 22.46 19.97
C ALA A 233 -13.91 22.25 19.32
N THR A 234 -14.71 23.31 19.19
CA THR A 234 -16.01 23.25 18.50
C THR A 234 -15.86 23.06 16.98
N ALA A 235 -14.84 23.64 16.36
CA ALA A 235 -14.52 23.41 14.96
C ALA A 235 -14.08 21.96 14.71
N GLU A 236 -13.15 21.42 15.52
CA GLU A 236 -12.68 20.03 15.44
C GLU A 236 -13.85 19.04 15.60
N GLN A 237 -14.76 19.28 16.56
CA GLN A 237 -15.93 18.42 16.76
C GLN A 237 -16.89 18.44 15.57
N ARG A 238 -17.11 19.61 14.94
CA ARG A 238 -17.93 19.74 13.73
C ARG A 238 -17.29 19.03 12.54
N GLU A 239 -15.98 19.14 12.38
CA GLU A 239 -15.24 18.46 11.31
C GLU A 239 -15.26 16.93 11.51
N ALA A 240 -15.06 16.44 12.73
CA ALA A 240 -15.17 15.02 13.06
C ALA A 240 -16.57 14.47 12.78
N ALA A 241 -17.62 15.22 13.14
CA ALA A 241 -19.00 14.87 12.81
C ALA A 241 -19.23 14.86 11.29
N ALA A 242 -18.70 15.83 10.55
CA ALA A 242 -18.78 15.89 9.09
C ALA A 242 -18.03 14.73 8.40
N HIS A 243 -16.87 14.31 8.92
CA HIS A 243 -16.15 13.12 8.47
C HIS A 243 -16.92 11.83 8.75
N ALA A 244 -17.49 11.69 9.95
CA ALA A 244 -18.31 10.54 10.31
C ALA A 244 -19.55 10.43 9.41
N ALA A 245 -20.20 11.57 9.13
CA ALA A 245 -21.24 11.73 8.14
C ALA A 245 -20.77 11.32 6.74
N GLY A 246 -19.63 11.83 6.24
CA GLY A 246 -19.10 11.50 4.92
C GLY A 246 -18.92 9.99 4.68
N ARG A 247 -18.62 9.22 5.74
CA ARG A 247 -18.54 7.74 5.66
C ARG A 247 -19.88 7.08 5.39
N VAL A 248 -21.00 7.65 5.83
CA VAL A 248 -22.35 7.09 5.60
C VAL A 248 -22.64 6.98 4.11
N PHE A 249 -22.39 8.04 3.34
CA PHE A 249 -22.57 8.03 1.88
C PHE A 249 -21.66 6.99 1.20
N GLY A 250 -20.37 6.97 1.57
CA GLY A 250 -19.41 6.02 1.01
C GLY A 250 -19.78 4.56 1.28
N ASN A 251 -20.16 4.24 2.53
CA ASN A 251 -20.58 2.90 2.92
C ASN A 251 -21.85 2.47 2.20
N LEU A 252 -22.84 3.36 2.09
CA LEU A 252 -24.09 3.09 1.39
C LEU A 252 -23.85 2.84 -0.10
N LYS A 253 -22.95 3.61 -0.73
CA LYS A 253 -22.52 3.38 -2.11
C LYS A 253 -21.89 2.01 -2.31
N ILE A 254 -21.03 1.57 -1.38
CA ILE A 254 -20.41 0.25 -1.42
C ILE A 254 -21.46 -0.85 -1.23
N ALA A 255 -22.38 -0.70 -0.28
CA ALA A 255 -23.46 -1.66 -0.02
C ALA A 255 -24.36 -1.85 -1.25
N ILE A 256 -24.70 -0.76 -1.95
CA ILE A 256 -25.42 -0.81 -3.23
C ILE A 256 -24.60 -1.58 -4.27
N LEU A 257 -23.32 -1.27 -4.46
CA LEU A 257 -22.49 -1.98 -5.44
C LEU A 257 -22.38 -3.50 -5.17
N ARG A 258 -22.59 -3.92 -3.92
CA ARG A 258 -22.64 -5.33 -3.50
C ARG A 258 -24.04 -5.95 -3.54
N GLY A 259 -25.09 -5.16 -3.67
CA GLY A 259 -26.49 -5.61 -3.62
C GLY A 259 -27.02 -5.84 -2.21
N GLU A 260 -26.34 -5.30 -1.22
CA GLU A 260 -26.73 -5.38 0.21
C GLU A 260 -27.71 -4.27 0.59
N ALA A 261 -27.81 -3.20 -0.21
CA ALA A 261 -28.70 -2.07 0.03
C ALA A 261 -29.46 -1.70 -1.25
N GLY A 262 -30.75 -1.38 -1.11
CA GLY A 262 -31.65 -0.97 -2.16
C GLY A 262 -32.24 0.42 -1.93
N ALA A 263 -33.34 0.72 -2.63
CA ALA A 263 -33.97 2.04 -2.57
C ALA A 263 -34.44 2.39 -1.15
N THR A 264 -34.98 1.41 -0.40
CA THR A 264 -35.47 1.59 0.97
C THR A 264 -34.37 2.07 1.91
N GLU A 265 -33.17 1.47 1.86
CA GLU A 265 -32.03 1.87 2.68
C GLU A 265 -31.50 3.26 2.30
N VAL A 266 -31.58 3.62 1.01
CA VAL A 266 -31.24 4.97 0.54
C VAL A 266 -32.22 6.01 1.05
N GLU A 267 -33.53 5.75 0.98
CA GLU A 267 -34.54 6.66 1.52
C GLU A 267 -34.42 6.81 3.04
N ALA A 268 -34.27 5.70 3.78
CA ALA A 268 -34.09 5.74 5.22
C ALA A 268 -32.83 6.53 5.64
N SER A 269 -31.75 6.42 4.85
CA SER A 269 -30.52 7.19 5.11
C SER A 269 -30.65 8.66 4.74
N TYR A 270 -31.45 8.99 3.71
CA TYR A 270 -31.79 10.35 3.33
C TYR A 270 -32.58 11.05 4.43
N ASP A 271 -33.61 10.40 4.97
CA ASP A 271 -34.46 10.95 6.04
C ASP A 271 -33.67 11.12 7.35
N ARG A 272 -32.77 10.17 7.66
CA ARG A 272 -31.99 10.19 8.90
C ARG A 272 -30.80 11.14 8.87
N PHE A 273 -30.20 11.37 7.70
CA PHE A 273 -29.00 12.17 7.53
C PHE A 273 -29.10 13.13 6.33
N PRO A 274 -30.06 14.08 6.33
CA PRO A 274 -30.35 14.94 5.18
C PRO A 274 -29.18 15.87 4.79
N ASP A 275 -28.35 16.27 5.76
CA ASP A 275 -27.16 17.09 5.51
C ASP A 275 -26.02 16.31 4.82
N VAL A 276 -26.08 14.97 4.88
CA VAL A 276 -25.04 14.07 4.41
C VAL A 276 -25.42 13.47 3.06
N ILE A 277 -26.63 12.93 3.00
CA ILE A 277 -27.24 12.39 1.79
C ILE A 277 -28.08 13.52 1.22
N THR A 278 -27.43 14.43 0.50
CA THR A 278 -28.14 15.51 -0.19
C THR A 278 -29.04 14.96 -1.30
N PRO A 279 -30.04 15.73 -1.80
CA PRO A 279 -30.88 15.29 -2.92
C PRO A 279 -30.08 14.80 -4.15
N ALA A 280 -28.95 15.46 -4.44
CA ALA A 280 -28.05 15.08 -5.52
C ALA A 280 -27.38 13.71 -5.26
N ARG A 281 -26.88 13.50 -4.03
CA ARG A 281 -26.28 12.21 -3.62
C ARG A 281 -27.31 11.08 -3.61
N ARG A 282 -28.52 11.35 -3.14
CA ARG A 282 -29.65 10.41 -3.22
C ARG A 282 -29.92 9.98 -4.66
N ALA A 283 -30.02 10.93 -5.58
CA ALA A 283 -30.23 10.64 -7.00
C ALA A 283 -29.08 9.78 -7.58
N GLU A 284 -27.82 10.08 -7.22
CA GLU A 284 -26.66 9.25 -7.62
C GLU A 284 -26.80 7.80 -7.15
N LEU A 285 -27.17 7.57 -5.88
CA LEU A 285 -27.32 6.24 -5.32
C LEU A 285 -28.46 5.46 -5.98
N LEU A 286 -29.59 6.11 -6.28
CA LEU A 286 -30.71 5.50 -7.00
C LEU A 286 -30.32 5.08 -8.42
N VAL A 287 -29.54 5.91 -9.13
CA VAL A 287 -28.98 5.55 -10.45
C VAL A 287 -28.03 4.35 -10.35
N LEU A 288 -27.24 4.27 -9.29
CA LEU A 288 -26.35 3.11 -9.07
C LEU A 288 -27.14 1.82 -8.82
N ILE A 289 -28.24 1.89 -8.06
CA ILE A 289 -29.15 0.75 -7.85
C ILE A 289 -29.71 0.28 -9.19
N GLU A 290 -30.16 1.19 -10.06
CA GLU A 290 -30.73 0.81 -11.35
C GLU A 290 -29.68 0.14 -12.25
N LYS A 291 -28.48 0.73 -12.35
CA LYS A 291 -27.36 0.11 -13.09
C LYS A 291 -27.01 -1.28 -12.56
N GLN A 292 -27.10 -1.47 -11.25
CA GLN A 292 -26.83 -2.77 -10.64
C GLN A 292 -27.92 -3.79 -11.01
N LYS A 293 -29.19 -3.40 -10.95
CA LYS A 293 -30.32 -4.26 -11.38
C LYS A 293 -30.19 -4.63 -12.85
N GLU A 294 -29.91 -3.66 -13.72
CA GLU A 294 -29.67 -3.89 -15.15
C GLU A 294 -28.54 -4.90 -15.37
N LYS A 295 -27.44 -4.80 -14.60
CA LYS A 295 -26.33 -5.76 -14.66
C LYS A 295 -26.78 -7.16 -14.25
N HIS A 296 -27.54 -7.31 -13.17
CA HIS A 296 -28.06 -8.61 -12.73
C HIS A 296 -29.03 -9.22 -13.75
N VAL A 297 -29.92 -8.42 -14.34
CA VAL A 297 -30.82 -8.85 -15.40
C VAL A 297 -30.04 -9.27 -16.64
N LYS A 298 -29.02 -8.48 -17.06
CA LYS A 298 -28.14 -8.85 -18.17
C LYS A 298 -27.47 -10.20 -17.91
N GLN A 299 -26.86 -10.38 -16.73
CA GLN A 299 -26.21 -11.64 -16.36
C GLN A 299 -27.18 -12.82 -16.36
N ALA A 300 -28.38 -12.65 -15.82
CA ALA A 300 -29.42 -13.70 -15.83
C ALA A 300 -29.84 -14.07 -17.27
N ASN A 301 -30.04 -13.07 -18.13
CA ASN A 301 -30.38 -13.29 -19.54
C ASN A 301 -29.26 -14.03 -20.28
N LEU A 302 -28.01 -13.64 -20.06
CA LEU A 302 -26.84 -14.30 -20.66
C LEU A 302 -26.72 -15.76 -20.19
N LYS A 303 -26.87 -16.05 -18.90
CA LYS A 303 -26.87 -17.44 -18.40
C LYS A 303 -28.02 -18.27 -19.00
N SER A 304 -29.21 -17.66 -19.14
CA SER A 304 -30.37 -18.32 -19.78
C SER A 304 -30.08 -18.72 -21.23
N LEU A 305 -29.41 -17.85 -22.01
CA LEU A 305 -29.02 -18.16 -23.39
C LEU A 305 -28.17 -19.43 -23.52
N VAL A 306 -27.17 -19.60 -22.64
CA VAL A 306 -26.33 -20.81 -22.64
C VAL A 306 -27.15 -22.03 -22.23
N ASN A 307 -28.00 -21.92 -21.20
CA ASN A 307 -28.83 -23.04 -20.75
C ASN A 307 -29.78 -23.52 -21.84
N ILE A 308 -30.40 -22.61 -22.60
CA ILE A 308 -31.26 -22.95 -23.74
C ILE A 308 -30.45 -23.65 -24.83
N SER A 309 -29.27 -23.11 -25.17
CA SER A 309 -28.35 -23.73 -26.14
C SER A 309 -27.94 -25.15 -25.72
N LEU A 310 -27.61 -25.36 -24.44
CA LEU A 310 -27.24 -26.67 -23.91
C LEU A 310 -28.41 -27.67 -23.92
N LEU A 311 -29.63 -27.21 -23.66
CA LEU A 311 -30.82 -28.06 -23.58
C LEU A 311 -31.35 -28.44 -24.97
N ASN A 312 -31.35 -27.49 -25.91
CA ASN A 312 -31.90 -27.67 -27.25
C ASN A 312 -30.83 -28.04 -28.30
N GLN A 313 -29.54 -28.07 -27.93
CA GLN A 313 -28.40 -28.22 -28.85
C GLN A 313 -28.38 -27.15 -29.95
N GLU A 314 -28.89 -25.96 -29.65
CA GLU A 314 -28.90 -24.84 -30.59
C GLU A 314 -27.57 -24.09 -30.53
N PRO A 315 -26.85 -23.94 -31.66
CA PRO A 315 -25.56 -23.26 -31.67
C PRO A 315 -25.72 -21.75 -31.41
N LEU A 316 -24.80 -21.18 -30.64
CA LEU A 316 -24.68 -19.75 -30.42
C LEU A 316 -23.77 -19.12 -31.49
N ASP A 317 -24.03 -17.86 -31.85
CA ASP A 317 -23.15 -17.12 -32.77
C ASP A 317 -21.79 -16.77 -32.13
N PRO A 318 -20.66 -17.34 -32.59
CA PRO A 318 -19.32 -17.09 -32.06
C PRO A 318 -18.78 -15.67 -32.34
N LYS A 319 -19.50 -14.83 -33.07
CA LYS A 319 -19.15 -13.41 -33.26
C LYS A 319 -20.06 -12.45 -32.48
N ASN A 320 -21.11 -12.95 -31.82
CA ASN A 320 -21.89 -12.12 -30.91
C ASN A 320 -21.14 -12.00 -29.58
N LYS A 321 -20.75 -10.76 -29.22
CA LYS A 321 -20.04 -10.48 -27.96
C LYS A 321 -20.82 -10.96 -26.74
N ASP A 322 -22.14 -10.81 -26.75
CA ASP A 322 -22.98 -11.25 -25.64
C ASP A 322 -23.02 -12.78 -25.53
N HIS A 323 -23.00 -13.52 -26.65
CA HIS A 323 -22.93 -14.99 -26.61
C HIS A 323 -21.57 -15.49 -26.11
N ILE A 324 -20.48 -14.85 -26.54
CA ILE A 324 -19.14 -15.14 -26.04
C ILE A 324 -19.07 -14.86 -24.53
N GLU A 325 -19.58 -13.69 -24.10
CA GLU A 325 -19.66 -13.31 -22.69
C GLU A 325 -20.50 -14.34 -21.90
N ALA A 326 -21.62 -14.79 -22.46
CA ALA A 326 -22.49 -15.79 -21.85
C ALA A 326 -21.76 -17.13 -21.63
N VAL A 327 -21.07 -17.64 -22.65
CA VAL A 327 -20.31 -18.89 -22.57
C VAL A 327 -19.14 -18.76 -21.60
N ASP A 328 -18.43 -17.63 -21.62
CA ASP A 328 -17.34 -17.37 -20.68
C ASP A 328 -17.83 -17.29 -19.22
N MET A 329 -18.97 -16.66 -18.98
CA MET A 329 -19.60 -16.63 -17.65
C MET A 329 -20.05 -18.01 -17.19
N HIS A 330 -20.64 -18.82 -18.08
CA HIS A 330 -21.03 -20.19 -17.75
C HIS A 330 -19.81 -21.07 -17.47
N PHE A 331 -18.72 -20.89 -18.23
CA PHE A 331 -17.45 -21.58 -17.99
C PHE A 331 -16.82 -21.20 -16.65
N ALA A 332 -16.93 -19.93 -16.24
CA ALA A 332 -16.38 -19.45 -14.97
C ALA A 332 -16.97 -20.17 -13.74
N ASP A 333 -18.19 -20.70 -13.84
CA ASP A 333 -18.83 -21.48 -12.78
C ASP A 333 -18.13 -22.87 -12.59
N ASN A 334 -17.54 -23.45 -13.64
CA ASN A 334 -16.78 -24.71 -13.58
C ASN A 334 -15.64 -24.77 -14.64
N PRO A 335 -14.47 -24.16 -14.37
CA PRO A 335 -13.46 -23.91 -15.39
C PRO A 335 -12.53 -25.12 -15.66
N THR A 336 -13.10 -26.23 -16.14
CA THR A 336 -12.34 -27.44 -16.51
C THR A 336 -12.24 -27.61 -18.03
N LEU A 337 -11.19 -28.28 -18.53
CA LEU A 337 -11.05 -28.55 -19.97
C LEU A 337 -12.24 -29.33 -20.52
N GLU A 338 -12.77 -30.29 -19.76
CA GLU A 338 -13.95 -31.06 -20.12
C GLU A 338 -15.19 -30.18 -20.28
N THR A 339 -15.48 -29.30 -19.31
CA THR A 339 -16.58 -28.34 -19.42
C THR A 339 -16.38 -27.39 -20.61
N GLY A 340 -15.15 -26.96 -20.84
CA GLY A 340 -14.79 -26.14 -21.99
C GLY A 340 -15.05 -26.83 -23.33
N MET A 341 -14.71 -28.10 -23.43
CA MET A 341 -14.99 -28.93 -24.61
C MET A 341 -16.48 -29.16 -24.81
N ASP A 342 -17.22 -29.46 -23.73
CA ASP A 342 -18.67 -29.67 -23.79
C ASP A 342 -19.40 -28.40 -24.26
N LEU A 343 -19.02 -27.24 -23.71
CA LEU A 343 -19.50 -25.94 -24.16
C LEU A 343 -19.17 -25.69 -25.63
N ALA A 344 -17.92 -25.94 -26.05
CA ALA A 344 -17.51 -25.77 -27.44
C ALA A 344 -18.32 -26.65 -28.40
N ILE A 345 -18.57 -27.90 -28.03
CA ILE A 345 -19.34 -28.85 -28.84
C ILE A 345 -20.82 -28.48 -28.92
N LYS A 346 -21.44 -28.14 -27.80
CA LYS A 346 -22.90 -27.88 -27.74
C LYS A 346 -23.29 -26.47 -28.17
N THR A 347 -22.49 -25.47 -27.81
CA THR A 347 -22.80 -24.06 -28.07
C THR A 347 -22.12 -23.51 -29.31
N ASN A 348 -21.19 -24.26 -29.91
CA ASN A 348 -20.37 -23.80 -31.02
C ASN A 348 -19.39 -22.65 -30.69
N ILE A 349 -19.17 -22.36 -29.41
CA ILE A 349 -18.25 -21.33 -28.93
C ILE A 349 -17.28 -21.95 -27.93
N MET A 350 -15.98 -21.88 -28.21
CA MET A 350 -14.96 -22.23 -27.22
C MET A 350 -14.83 -21.09 -26.20
N PRO A 351 -14.85 -21.38 -24.88
CA PRO A 351 -14.57 -20.35 -23.88
C PRO A 351 -13.21 -19.70 -24.11
N SER A 352 -13.13 -18.38 -23.96
CA SER A 352 -11.94 -17.57 -24.21
C SER A 352 -10.73 -18.04 -23.40
N ALA A 353 -10.95 -18.51 -22.18
CA ALA A 353 -9.90 -19.07 -21.31
C ALA A 353 -9.29 -20.36 -21.89
N VAL A 354 -10.12 -21.23 -22.48
CA VAL A 354 -9.70 -22.48 -23.11
C VAL A 354 -9.01 -22.20 -24.44
N GLU A 355 -9.54 -21.27 -25.25
CA GLU A 355 -8.89 -20.80 -26.48
C GLU A 355 -7.49 -20.24 -26.20
N SER A 356 -7.37 -19.37 -25.20
CA SER A 356 -6.08 -18.82 -24.73
C SER A 356 -5.14 -19.91 -24.24
N GLU A 357 -5.66 -20.93 -23.57
CA GLU A 357 -4.88 -22.08 -23.14
C GLU A 357 -4.33 -22.88 -24.33
N PHE A 358 -5.16 -23.24 -25.31
CA PHE A 358 -4.71 -23.89 -26.55
C PHE A 358 -3.60 -23.09 -27.24
N ARG A 359 -3.72 -21.77 -27.30
CA ARG A 359 -2.71 -20.92 -27.96
C ARG A 359 -1.38 -20.91 -27.22
N ARG A 360 -1.42 -20.79 -25.89
CA ARG A 360 -0.23 -20.64 -25.05
C ARG A 360 0.49 -21.98 -24.82
N GLN A 361 -0.25 -23.02 -24.48
CA GLN A 361 0.35 -24.30 -24.05
C GLN A 361 1.03 -25.05 -25.18
N ALA A 362 0.61 -24.86 -26.44
CA ALA A 362 1.30 -25.40 -27.61
C ALA A 362 2.80 -25.04 -27.59
N ILE A 363 3.12 -23.78 -27.26
CA ILE A 363 4.49 -23.24 -27.29
C ILE A 363 5.22 -23.45 -25.97
N ALA A 364 4.56 -23.19 -24.84
CA ALA A 364 5.23 -23.10 -23.53
C ALA A 364 4.81 -24.19 -22.54
N GLY A 365 3.84 -25.03 -22.88
CA GLY A 365 3.27 -26.02 -21.97
C GLY A 365 4.20 -27.19 -21.67
N LYS A 366 3.94 -27.86 -20.55
CA LYS A 366 4.59 -29.14 -20.22
C LYS A 366 4.07 -30.23 -21.15
N PRO A 367 4.88 -31.23 -21.53
CA PRO A 367 4.48 -32.24 -22.53
C PRO A 367 3.17 -32.97 -22.22
N ALA A 368 2.93 -33.33 -20.96
CA ALA A 368 1.67 -33.96 -20.53
C ALA A 368 0.44 -33.10 -20.85
N ARG A 369 0.50 -31.78 -20.58
CA ARG A 369 -0.60 -30.85 -20.88
C ARG A 369 -0.74 -30.61 -22.38
N VAL A 370 0.37 -30.60 -23.12
CA VAL A 370 0.33 -30.52 -24.59
C VAL A 370 -0.37 -31.74 -25.18
N LEU A 371 -0.08 -32.96 -24.69
CA LEU A 371 -0.76 -34.18 -25.13
C LEU A 371 -2.26 -34.16 -24.81
N GLU A 372 -2.62 -33.72 -23.61
CA GLU A 372 -4.02 -33.58 -23.22
C GLU A 372 -4.79 -32.64 -24.17
N LEU A 373 -4.21 -31.49 -24.47
CA LEU A 373 -4.77 -30.53 -25.42
C LEU A 373 -4.72 -31.06 -26.87
N SER A 374 -3.70 -31.81 -27.26
CA SER A 374 -3.67 -32.51 -28.56
C SER A 374 -4.84 -33.47 -28.71
N ASN A 375 -5.17 -34.24 -27.66
CA ASN A 375 -6.31 -35.15 -27.68
C ASN A 375 -7.64 -34.38 -27.73
N ALA A 376 -7.76 -33.31 -26.94
CA ALA A 376 -8.92 -32.42 -26.98
C ALA A 376 -9.11 -31.78 -28.36
N PHE A 377 -8.01 -31.35 -28.99
CA PHE A 377 -7.98 -30.82 -30.36
C PHE A 377 -8.56 -31.82 -31.36
N GLU A 378 -8.16 -33.10 -31.32
CA GLU A 378 -8.69 -34.13 -32.23
C GLU A 378 -10.20 -34.36 -32.05
N VAL A 379 -10.69 -34.29 -30.80
CA VAL A 379 -12.13 -34.40 -30.52
C VAL A 379 -12.89 -33.19 -31.08
N LEU A 380 -12.41 -31.98 -30.80
CA LEU A 380 -13.01 -30.74 -31.28
C LEU A 380 -12.98 -30.65 -32.81
N GLN A 381 -11.89 -31.09 -33.44
CA GLN A 381 -11.78 -31.11 -34.91
C GLN A 381 -12.82 -32.03 -35.55
N ARG A 382 -13.23 -33.12 -34.90
CA ARG A 382 -14.28 -34.01 -35.40
C ARG A 382 -15.69 -33.52 -35.07
N LYS A 383 -15.91 -33.01 -33.86
CA LYS A 383 -17.26 -32.67 -33.35
C LYS A 383 -17.68 -31.21 -33.53
N ALA A 384 -16.73 -30.28 -33.47
CA ALA A 384 -16.98 -28.84 -33.54
C ALA A 384 -15.80 -28.07 -34.17
N PRO A 385 -15.41 -28.40 -35.42
CA PRO A 385 -14.17 -27.91 -36.05
C PRO A 385 -14.05 -26.39 -36.11
N GLN A 386 -15.17 -25.68 -36.29
CA GLN A 386 -15.25 -24.22 -36.35
C GLN A 386 -14.86 -23.51 -35.03
N THR A 387 -14.87 -24.22 -33.88
CA THR A 387 -14.43 -23.65 -32.60
C THR A 387 -12.92 -23.43 -32.55
N LEU A 388 -12.18 -24.02 -33.50
CA LEU A 388 -10.72 -23.98 -33.57
C LEU A 388 -10.18 -22.85 -34.47
N ASP A 389 -11.04 -22.04 -35.07
CA ASP A 389 -10.67 -20.99 -36.03
C ASP A 389 -9.62 -20.01 -35.48
N LYS A 390 -9.64 -19.75 -34.16
CA LYS A 390 -8.76 -18.77 -33.51
C LYS A 390 -7.46 -19.36 -32.94
N ILE A 391 -7.25 -20.67 -33.04
CA ILE A 391 -6.06 -21.32 -32.46
C ILE A 391 -4.77 -20.99 -33.24
N GLY A 392 -4.87 -20.83 -34.57
CA GLY A 392 -3.76 -20.51 -35.46
C GLY A 392 -3.06 -21.76 -36.04
N ALA A 393 -2.61 -21.67 -37.30
CA ALA A 393 -2.03 -22.79 -38.04
C ALA A 393 -0.79 -23.38 -37.36
N LYS A 394 0.08 -22.53 -36.80
CA LYS A 394 1.27 -22.96 -36.05
C LYS A 394 0.92 -23.87 -34.87
N GLN A 395 -0.07 -23.48 -34.06
CA GLN A 395 -0.48 -24.26 -32.90
C GLN A 395 -1.18 -25.56 -33.30
N VAL A 396 -2.01 -25.52 -34.35
CA VAL A 396 -2.61 -26.72 -34.96
C VAL A 396 -1.52 -27.72 -35.39
N ALA A 397 -0.50 -27.25 -36.11
CA ALA A 397 0.62 -28.09 -36.53
C ALA A 397 1.34 -28.74 -35.35
N ILE A 398 1.59 -27.99 -34.26
CA ILE A 398 2.20 -28.54 -33.04
C ILE A 398 1.33 -29.64 -32.45
N TYR A 399 0.05 -29.37 -32.17
CA TYR A 399 -0.83 -30.35 -31.53
C TYR A 399 -0.99 -31.62 -32.35
N GLY A 400 -1.15 -31.47 -33.67
CA GLY A 400 -1.28 -32.59 -34.58
C GLY A 400 0.02 -33.39 -34.73
N THR A 401 1.18 -32.73 -34.81
CA THR A 401 2.49 -33.41 -34.87
C THR A 401 2.76 -34.18 -33.59
N VAL A 402 2.49 -33.59 -32.42
CA VAL A 402 2.62 -34.29 -31.11
C VAL A 402 1.75 -35.54 -31.09
N SER A 403 0.49 -35.45 -31.51
CA SER A 403 -0.41 -36.59 -31.55
C SER A 403 0.08 -37.68 -32.52
N ALA A 404 0.57 -37.30 -33.70
CA ALA A 404 1.09 -38.23 -34.70
C ALA A 404 2.35 -38.96 -34.21
N LEU A 405 3.34 -38.24 -33.70
CA LEU A 405 4.59 -38.81 -33.18
C LEU A 405 4.34 -39.70 -31.97
N ASN A 406 3.52 -39.25 -31.02
CA ASN A 406 3.20 -40.02 -29.82
C ASN A 406 2.45 -41.33 -30.15
N ARG A 407 1.50 -41.30 -31.10
CA ARG A 407 0.84 -42.53 -31.59
C ARG A 407 1.79 -43.48 -32.33
N SER A 408 2.82 -42.93 -32.95
CA SER A 408 3.87 -43.70 -33.64
C SER A 408 4.91 -44.30 -32.69
N GLY A 409 4.76 -44.10 -31.37
CA GLY A 409 5.64 -44.64 -30.33
C GLY A 409 6.82 -43.75 -29.96
N VAL A 410 6.90 -42.52 -30.49
CA VAL A 410 7.93 -41.55 -30.08
C VAL A 410 7.66 -41.12 -28.63
N PRO A 411 8.67 -41.08 -27.75
CA PRO A 411 8.50 -40.59 -26.39
C PRO A 411 7.87 -39.20 -26.35
N LEU A 412 6.93 -38.97 -25.42
CA LEU A 412 6.13 -37.74 -25.39
C LEU A 412 6.99 -36.46 -25.28
N GLN A 413 8.10 -36.51 -24.53
CA GLN A 413 9.01 -35.38 -24.41
C GLN A 413 9.59 -34.99 -25.78
N ASP A 414 10.12 -35.98 -26.51
CA ASP A 414 10.74 -35.80 -27.81
C ASP A 414 9.70 -35.38 -28.86
N ALA A 415 8.50 -35.96 -28.82
CA ALA A 415 7.40 -35.59 -29.71
C ALA A 415 7.03 -34.11 -29.60
N VAL A 416 6.99 -33.57 -28.37
CA VAL A 416 6.71 -32.15 -28.11
C VAL A 416 7.87 -31.25 -28.53
N GLU A 417 9.11 -31.68 -28.29
CA GLU A 417 10.30 -30.95 -28.71
C GLU A 417 10.40 -30.83 -30.24
N ILE A 418 10.29 -31.96 -30.95
CA ILE A 418 10.29 -32.01 -32.42
C ILE A 418 9.19 -31.13 -33.00
N ALA A 419 7.96 -31.25 -32.49
CA ALA A 419 6.84 -30.44 -32.97
C ALA A 419 7.08 -28.93 -32.80
N ARG A 420 7.67 -28.51 -31.67
CA ARG A 420 8.01 -27.11 -31.42
C ARG A 420 9.17 -26.63 -32.27
N GLU A 421 10.19 -27.47 -32.45
CA GLU A 421 11.34 -27.15 -33.30
C GLU A 421 10.90 -26.92 -34.75
N ASN A 422 10.08 -27.82 -35.29
CA ASN A 422 9.45 -27.69 -36.61
C ASN A 422 8.67 -26.37 -36.72
N ALA A 423 7.86 -26.07 -35.70
CA ALA A 423 7.04 -24.87 -35.67
C ALA A 423 7.81 -23.58 -35.34
N SER A 424 9.10 -23.64 -34.99
CA SER A 424 9.93 -22.48 -34.65
C SER A 424 11.01 -22.18 -35.69
N LYS A 425 11.04 -22.91 -36.81
CA LYS A 425 11.96 -22.64 -37.91
C LYS A 425 11.85 -21.17 -38.40
N PRO A 426 12.99 -20.53 -38.74
CA PRO A 426 13.02 -19.15 -39.25
C PRO A 426 12.17 -18.96 -40.51
N ILE A 427 11.81 -17.71 -40.81
CA ILE A 427 10.97 -17.39 -41.96
C ILE A 427 11.66 -17.74 -43.29
N GLU A 428 12.98 -17.60 -43.35
CA GLU A 428 13.81 -17.92 -44.52
C GLU A 428 13.67 -19.41 -44.87
N TYR A 429 13.84 -20.28 -43.88
CA TYR A 429 13.68 -21.73 -44.06
C TYR A 429 12.24 -22.11 -44.45
N ARG A 430 11.24 -21.44 -43.86
CA ARG A 430 9.84 -21.67 -44.26
C ARG A 430 9.56 -21.22 -45.70
N ASN A 431 10.21 -20.16 -46.17
CA ASN A 431 10.09 -19.72 -47.57
C ASN A 431 10.73 -20.74 -48.52
N GLU A 432 11.87 -21.35 -48.15
CA GLU A 432 12.46 -22.46 -48.90
C GLU A 432 11.51 -23.66 -48.98
N LEU A 433 10.89 -24.05 -47.85
CA LEU A 433 9.89 -25.13 -47.85
C LEU A 433 8.69 -24.80 -48.74
N ARG A 434 8.22 -23.55 -48.74
CA ARG A 434 7.12 -23.12 -49.61
C ARG A 434 7.49 -23.23 -51.08
N GLN A 435 8.70 -22.79 -51.46
CA GLN A 435 9.18 -22.94 -52.82
C GLN A 435 9.26 -24.42 -53.24
N ARG A 436 9.79 -25.29 -52.36
CA ARG A 436 9.84 -26.75 -52.62
C ARG A 436 8.45 -27.35 -52.82
N TYR A 437 7.46 -26.89 -52.04
CA TYR A 437 6.08 -27.32 -52.21
C TYR A 437 5.52 -26.90 -53.58
N GLU A 438 5.71 -25.63 -53.98
CA GLU A 438 5.26 -25.11 -55.28
C GLU A 438 5.86 -25.86 -56.47
N GLU A 439 7.13 -26.25 -56.39
CA GLU A 439 7.81 -27.03 -57.42
C GLU A 439 7.25 -28.46 -57.56
N ARG A 440 6.64 -29.00 -56.49
CA ARG A 440 6.18 -30.40 -56.39
C ARG A 440 4.65 -30.57 -56.47
N SER A 441 3.82 -29.55 -56.24
CA SER A 441 2.35 -29.69 -56.04
C SER A 441 1.50 -30.00 -57.30
N ARG A 442 1.93 -30.95 -58.15
CA ARG A 442 1.24 -31.27 -59.42
C ARG A 442 -0.11 -31.97 -59.22
N ASP A 443 -0.28 -32.70 -58.12
CA ASP A 443 -1.43 -33.62 -57.91
C ASP A 443 -2.39 -33.22 -56.77
N ALA A 444 -2.27 -32.02 -56.19
CA ALA A 444 -3.07 -31.62 -55.02
C ALA A 444 -4.59 -31.69 -55.23
N ASN A 445 -5.08 -31.52 -56.46
CA ASN A 445 -6.52 -31.68 -56.76
C ASN A 445 -6.98 -33.14 -56.72
N SER A 446 -6.11 -34.09 -57.08
CA SER A 446 -6.43 -35.52 -56.99
C SER A 446 -6.52 -35.94 -55.53
N ARG A 447 -5.53 -35.55 -54.72
CA ARG A 447 -5.53 -35.85 -53.28
C ARG A 447 -6.71 -35.22 -52.56
N LEU A 448 -7.06 -33.98 -52.91
CA LEU A 448 -8.27 -33.35 -52.42
C LEU A 448 -9.54 -34.15 -52.77
N GLN A 449 -9.66 -34.68 -53.99
CA GLN A 449 -10.80 -35.52 -54.36
C GLN A 449 -10.83 -36.80 -53.51
N ASP A 450 -9.70 -37.48 -53.32
CA ASP A 450 -9.61 -38.68 -52.49
C ASP A 450 -10.00 -38.39 -51.02
N ILE A 451 -9.55 -37.26 -50.48
CA ILE A 451 -9.93 -36.78 -49.14
C ILE A 451 -11.43 -36.53 -49.06
N MET A 452 -12.01 -35.90 -50.08
CA MET A 452 -13.44 -35.63 -50.13
C MET A 452 -14.26 -36.91 -50.21
N ASP A 453 -13.84 -37.88 -51.02
CA ASP A 453 -14.50 -39.18 -51.16
C ASP A 453 -14.41 -40.01 -49.87
N SER A 454 -13.36 -39.82 -49.06
CA SER A 454 -13.19 -40.49 -47.76
C SER A 454 -13.91 -39.82 -46.58
N SER A 455 -14.55 -38.67 -46.79
CA SER A 455 -15.07 -37.82 -45.73
C SER A 455 -16.58 -37.70 -45.79
N ASP A 456 -17.26 -38.11 -44.72
CA ASP A 456 -18.73 -37.96 -44.55
C ASP A 456 -19.22 -36.50 -44.68
N LEU A 457 -18.33 -35.51 -44.56
CA LEU A 457 -18.65 -34.09 -44.74
C LEU A 457 -18.80 -33.67 -46.21
N PHE A 458 -18.18 -34.43 -47.11
CA PHE A 458 -18.13 -34.13 -48.55
C PHE A 458 -18.87 -35.20 -49.36
N ASP A 459 -18.73 -36.48 -49.01
CA ASP A 459 -19.57 -37.54 -49.57
C ASP A 459 -20.82 -37.76 -48.72
N ILE A 460 -21.89 -37.06 -49.09
CA ILE A 460 -23.20 -37.17 -48.45
C ILE A 460 -24.13 -38.17 -49.17
N SER A 461 -23.64 -38.84 -50.23
CA SER A 461 -24.46 -39.73 -51.04
C SER A 461 -24.54 -41.12 -50.41
N ILE A 462 -25.75 -41.69 -50.36
CA ILE A 462 -25.95 -43.10 -49.96
C ILE A 462 -25.60 -44.03 -51.14
N LEU A 463 -25.51 -43.49 -52.36
CA LEU A 463 -25.16 -44.20 -53.58
C LEU A 463 -23.65 -44.06 -53.86
N PRO A 464 -23.00 -45.03 -54.54
CA PRO A 464 -21.56 -45.03 -54.78
C PRO A 464 -21.16 -44.06 -55.90
N THR A 465 -21.57 -42.79 -55.77
CA THR A 465 -21.29 -41.71 -56.73
C THR A 465 -20.09 -40.86 -56.30
N GLY A 466 -19.58 -41.04 -55.08
CA GLY A 466 -18.49 -40.25 -54.50
C GLY A 466 -18.89 -38.81 -54.18
N ALA A 467 -17.95 -38.06 -53.63
CA ALA A 467 -18.11 -36.64 -53.36
C ALA A 467 -18.17 -35.82 -54.67
N PRO A 468 -18.88 -34.68 -54.69
CA PRO A 468 -18.88 -33.82 -55.87
C PRO A 468 -17.47 -33.30 -56.16
N LYS A 469 -17.17 -33.04 -57.44
CA LYS A 469 -15.86 -32.50 -57.83
C LYS A 469 -15.54 -31.21 -57.05
N PRO A 470 -14.30 -31.03 -56.58
CA PRO A 470 -13.91 -29.84 -55.83
C PRO A 470 -14.07 -28.59 -56.70
N SER A 471 -14.70 -27.56 -56.13
CA SER A 471 -14.73 -26.25 -56.77
C SER A 471 -13.32 -25.65 -56.87
N VAL A 472 -13.15 -24.67 -57.78
CA VAL A 472 -11.89 -23.91 -57.90
C VAL A 472 -11.53 -23.22 -56.59
N ALA A 473 -12.53 -22.67 -55.88
CA ALA A 473 -12.34 -22.04 -54.58
C ALA A 473 -11.84 -23.03 -53.52
N LEU A 474 -12.46 -24.21 -53.41
CA LEU A 474 -12.02 -25.26 -52.49
C LEU A 474 -10.60 -25.74 -52.82
N SER A 475 -10.33 -25.99 -54.10
CA SER A 475 -9.00 -26.42 -54.56
C SER A 475 -7.91 -25.40 -54.23
N THR A 476 -8.21 -24.11 -54.39
CA THR A 476 -7.29 -23.02 -54.09
C THR A 476 -7.05 -22.90 -52.59
N ALA A 477 -8.13 -22.96 -51.79
CA ALA A 477 -8.05 -22.93 -50.33
C ALA A 477 -7.26 -24.13 -49.78
N PHE A 478 -7.48 -25.33 -50.32
CA PHE A 478 -6.74 -26.52 -49.94
C PHE A 478 -5.25 -26.37 -50.22
N LYS A 479 -4.87 -26.00 -51.45
CA LYS A 479 -3.45 -25.80 -51.82
C LYS A 479 -2.76 -24.75 -50.96
N ALA A 480 -3.45 -23.65 -50.64
CA ALA A 480 -2.93 -22.61 -49.78
C ALA A 480 -2.72 -23.10 -48.34
N ALA A 481 -3.70 -23.84 -47.79
CA ALA A 481 -3.59 -24.42 -46.46
C ALA A 481 -2.50 -25.50 -46.39
N GLU A 482 -2.41 -26.36 -47.40
CA GLU A 482 -1.38 -27.40 -47.50
C GLU A 482 0.01 -26.80 -47.57
N ALA A 483 0.22 -25.79 -48.43
CA ALA A 483 1.47 -25.02 -48.48
C ALA A 483 1.81 -24.40 -47.11
N GLU A 484 0.83 -23.83 -46.40
CA GLU A 484 1.04 -23.26 -45.08
C GLU A 484 1.48 -24.32 -44.07
N TYR A 485 0.73 -25.42 -43.94
CA TYR A 485 1.05 -26.48 -42.99
C TYR A 485 2.34 -27.23 -43.33
N TYR A 486 2.69 -27.38 -44.60
CA TYR A 486 3.98 -27.92 -45.04
C TYR A 486 5.16 -27.15 -44.45
N THR A 487 5.03 -25.82 -44.34
CA THR A 487 6.07 -25.00 -43.69
C THR A 487 6.11 -25.15 -42.17
N TRP A 488 5.00 -25.45 -41.51
CA TRP A 488 4.93 -25.61 -40.06
C TRP A 488 5.24 -27.03 -39.56
N THR A 489 5.14 -28.01 -40.45
CA THR A 489 5.44 -29.43 -40.19
C THR A 489 6.83 -29.84 -40.67
N ASN A 490 7.67 -28.86 -41.04
CA ASN A 490 9.03 -29.09 -41.53
C ASN A 490 9.10 -29.97 -42.80
N GLY A 491 8.11 -29.81 -43.69
CA GLY A 491 8.06 -30.52 -44.97
C GLY A 491 7.43 -31.93 -44.91
N ASP A 492 6.66 -32.23 -43.86
CA ASP A 492 5.90 -33.48 -43.79
C ASP A 492 4.62 -33.35 -44.64
N GLU A 493 4.60 -34.01 -45.79
CA GLU A 493 3.50 -33.95 -46.75
C GLU A 493 2.20 -34.55 -46.19
N ASP A 494 2.29 -35.70 -45.53
CA ASP A 494 1.12 -36.41 -44.99
C ASP A 494 0.45 -35.58 -43.88
N LEU A 495 1.24 -34.97 -42.99
CA LEU A 495 0.71 -34.08 -41.96
C LEU A 495 0.17 -32.79 -42.55
N ALA A 496 0.86 -32.20 -43.53
CA ALA A 496 0.41 -30.98 -44.20
C ALA A 496 -0.94 -31.18 -44.90
N GLU A 497 -1.08 -32.27 -45.66
CA GLU A 497 -2.31 -32.68 -46.32
C GLU A 497 -3.44 -32.89 -45.29
N LYS A 498 -3.16 -33.65 -44.23
CA LYS A 498 -4.14 -33.90 -43.17
C LYS A 498 -4.61 -32.62 -42.50
N PHE A 499 -3.71 -31.68 -42.18
CA PHE A 499 -4.09 -30.41 -41.57
C PHE A 499 -4.78 -29.47 -42.56
N ALA A 500 -4.40 -29.51 -43.84
CA ALA A 500 -5.09 -28.78 -44.90
C ALA A 500 -6.53 -29.28 -45.06
N ALA A 501 -6.74 -30.60 -45.13
CA ALA A 501 -8.05 -31.24 -45.15
C ALA A 501 -8.91 -30.80 -43.95
N GLN A 502 -8.32 -30.79 -42.76
CA GLN A 502 -8.97 -30.32 -41.53
C GLN A 502 -9.30 -28.82 -41.56
N HIS A 503 -8.47 -28.00 -42.19
CA HIS A 503 -8.70 -26.57 -42.35
C HIS A 503 -9.86 -26.34 -43.32
N ILE A 504 -9.81 -26.92 -44.53
CA ILE A 504 -10.89 -26.73 -45.51
C ILE A 504 -12.21 -27.29 -45.02
N SER A 505 -12.21 -28.36 -44.21
CA SER A 505 -13.44 -28.91 -43.65
C SER A 505 -14.09 -28.02 -42.60
N ARG A 506 -13.43 -26.97 -42.08
CA ARG A 506 -14.06 -25.92 -41.24
C ARG A 506 -14.92 -24.97 -42.07
N ILE A 507 -14.51 -24.75 -43.31
CA ILE A 507 -15.06 -23.71 -44.18
C ILE A 507 -16.03 -24.33 -45.19
N PHE A 508 -15.66 -25.44 -45.81
CA PHE A 508 -16.39 -26.08 -46.89
C PHE A 508 -17.07 -27.36 -46.44
N SER A 509 -18.21 -27.66 -47.04
CA SER A 509 -18.88 -28.95 -47.01
C SER A 509 -19.68 -29.15 -48.29
N THR A 510 -20.24 -30.32 -48.49
CA THR A 510 -21.22 -30.51 -49.58
C THR A 510 -22.57 -29.91 -49.18
N SER A 511 -23.21 -29.26 -50.14
CA SER A 511 -24.55 -28.73 -50.03
C SER A 511 -25.38 -29.11 -51.24
N GLU A 512 -26.64 -29.43 -51.01
CA GLU A 512 -27.64 -29.68 -52.04
C GLU A 512 -28.70 -28.57 -52.10
N ILE A 513 -28.44 -27.40 -51.48
CA ILE A 513 -29.40 -26.28 -51.44
C ILE A 513 -29.83 -25.77 -52.82
N ASN A 514 -29.02 -26.00 -53.84
CA ASN A 514 -29.31 -25.66 -55.25
C ASN A 514 -29.92 -26.83 -56.04
N GLY A 515 -30.32 -27.93 -55.39
CA GLY A 515 -30.92 -29.11 -56.03
C GLY A 515 -29.92 -30.11 -56.60
N LYS A 516 -28.61 -29.85 -56.49
CA LYS A 516 -27.52 -30.78 -56.83
C LYS A 516 -26.41 -30.69 -55.79
N ALA A 517 -25.75 -31.81 -55.51
CA ALA A 517 -24.61 -31.85 -54.62
C ALA A 517 -23.45 -31.04 -55.21
N GLN A 518 -22.95 -30.08 -54.44
CA GLN A 518 -21.84 -29.23 -54.81
C GLN A 518 -21.07 -28.81 -53.55
N THR A 519 -19.77 -28.58 -53.70
CA THR A 519 -18.99 -28.01 -52.59
C THR A 519 -19.41 -26.57 -52.34
N PHE A 520 -19.68 -26.22 -51.10
CA PHE A 520 -20.20 -24.92 -50.69
C PHE A 520 -19.46 -24.40 -49.47
N ALA A 521 -18.90 -23.18 -49.55
CA ALA A 521 -18.30 -22.55 -48.38
C ALA A 521 -19.41 -22.09 -47.44
N TYR A 522 -19.35 -22.52 -46.18
CA TYR A 522 -20.30 -22.26 -45.13
C TYR A 522 -21.72 -22.67 -45.55
N ALA A 523 -21.91 -23.94 -45.91
CA ALA A 523 -23.21 -24.47 -46.31
C ALA A 523 -24.32 -24.05 -45.31
N PRO A 524 -25.45 -23.49 -45.78
CA PRO A 524 -26.51 -22.98 -44.92
C PRO A 524 -27.00 -24.01 -43.88
N GLU A 525 -27.18 -25.26 -44.30
CA GLU A 525 -27.56 -26.40 -43.46
C GLU A 525 -26.58 -26.66 -42.31
N ARG A 526 -25.29 -26.50 -42.56
CA ARG A 526 -24.26 -26.69 -41.53
C ARG A 526 -24.13 -25.49 -40.60
N VAL A 527 -24.24 -24.29 -41.16
CA VAL A 527 -24.14 -23.04 -40.38
C VAL A 527 -25.34 -22.88 -39.44
N THR A 528 -26.52 -23.27 -39.89
CA THR A 528 -27.78 -23.07 -39.16
C THR A 528 -28.27 -24.32 -38.43
N GLY A 529 -27.77 -25.51 -38.80
CA GLY A 529 -28.30 -26.79 -38.31
C GLY A 529 -29.69 -27.14 -38.90
N ILE A 530 -30.22 -26.32 -39.80
CA ILE A 530 -31.57 -26.49 -40.36
C ILE A 530 -31.53 -27.52 -41.49
N PRO A 531 -32.50 -28.45 -41.57
CA PRO A 531 -32.61 -29.39 -42.67
C PRO A 531 -32.69 -28.68 -44.03
N GLN A 532 -31.89 -29.13 -44.99
CA GLN A 532 -31.82 -28.61 -46.35
C GLN A 532 -33.21 -28.44 -47.01
N LYS A 533 -34.13 -29.39 -46.79
CA LYS A 533 -35.50 -29.31 -47.33
C LYS A 533 -36.23 -28.05 -46.86
N PHE A 534 -36.08 -27.66 -45.59
CA PHE A 534 -36.66 -26.43 -45.07
C PHE A 534 -35.96 -25.21 -45.67
N LEU A 535 -34.64 -25.22 -45.69
CA LEU A 535 -33.83 -24.14 -46.25
C LEU A 535 -34.16 -23.87 -47.73
N ARG A 536 -34.38 -24.90 -48.54
CA ARG A 536 -34.80 -24.75 -49.94
C ARG A 536 -36.19 -24.10 -50.03
N GLN A 537 -37.13 -24.50 -49.18
CA GLN A 537 -38.47 -23.88 -49.13
C GLN A 537 -38.40 -22.41 -48.69
N ASP A 538 -37.54 -22.10 -47.72
CA ASP A 538 -37.29 -20.74 -47.26
C ASP A 538 -36.71 -19.87 -48.38
N LEU A 539 -35.71 -20.38 -49.11
CA LEU A 539 -35.15 -19.71 -50.28
C LEU A 539 -36.20 -19.49 -51.39
N ILE A 540 -37.11 -20.45 -51.63
CA ILE A 540 -38.21 -20.28 -52.60
C ILE A 540 -39.20 -19.20 -52.12
N LYS A 541 -39.54 -19.15 -50.83
CA LYS A 541 -40.37 -18.08 -50.26
C LYS A 541 -39.72 -16.72 -50.42
N PHE A 542 -38.41 -16.64 -50.14
CA PHE A 542 -37.61 -15.44 -50.39
C PHE A 542 -37.68 -15.03 -51.86
N ALA A 543 -37.52 -15.97 -52.78
CA ALA A 543 -37.59 -15.71 -54.22
C ALA A 543 -38.96 -15.17 -54.65
N HIS A 544 -40.04 -15.80 -54.19
CA HIS A 544 -41.41 -15.35 -54.48
C HIS A 544 -41.68 -13.93 -53.96
N LYS A 545 -41.20 -13.60 -52.75
CA LYS A 545 -41.34 -12.25 -52.17
C LYS A 545 -40.68 -11.16 -53.02
N HIS A 546 -39.65 -11.51 -53.79
CA HIS A 546 -38.93 -10.61 -54.69
C HIS A 546 -39.28 -10.81 -56.17
N GLY A 547 -40.43 -11.44 -56.48
CA GLY A 547 -40.93 -11.57 -57.85
C GLY A 547 -40.12 -12.51 -58.75
N MET A 548 -39.30 -13.41 -58.18
CA MET A 548 -38.46 -14.34 -58.95
C MET A 548 -39.16 -15.68 -59.22
N VAL A 549 -38.81 -16.32 -60.35
CA VAL A 549 -39.33 -17.66 -60.70
C VAL A 549 -38.63 -18.72 -59.84
N LYS A 550 -39.44 -19.53 -59.14
CA LYS A 550 -39.01 -20.55 -58.15
C LYS A 550 -37.94 -21.54 -58.62
N ASP A 551 -37.94 -21.91 -59.91
CA ASP A 551 -37.11 -22.98 -60.43
C ASP A 551 -35.76 -22.47 -61.00
N ASN A 552 -35.60 -21.15 -61.14
CA ASN A 552 -34.42 -20.51 -61.70
C ASN A 552 -33.55 -19.83 -60.64
N ILE A 553 -33.67 -20.19 -59.36
CA ILE A 553 -32.94 -19.52 -58.27
C ILE A 553 -31.91 -20.44 -57.62
N ILE A 554 -30.69 -19.91 -57.52
CA ILE A 554 -29.56 -20.54 -56.84
C ILE A 554 -28.90 -19.55 -55.89
N VAL A 555 -28.21 -20.08 -54.90
CA VAL A 555 -27.31 -19.30 -54.02
C VAL A 555 -25.88 -19.75 -54.25
N THR A 556 -24.93 -18.85 -54.06
CA THR A 556 -23.50 -19.19 -54.10
C THR A 556 -22.81 -18.75 -52.82
N SER A 557 -21.61 -19.26 -52.58
CA SER A 557 -20.72 -18.73 -51.56
C SER A 557 -19.93 -17.55 -52.12
N ASP A 558 -19.71 -16.51 -51.31
CA ASP A 558 -18.79 -15.41 -51.61
C ASP A 558 -17.76 -15.21 -50.48
N ASP A 559 -16.67 -14.51 -50.81
CA ASP A 559 -15.52 -14.27 -49.93
C ASP A 559 -15.91 -13.55 -48.63
N VAL A 560 -17.05 -12.87 -48.64
CA VAL A 560 -17.50 -11.97 -47.57
C VAL A 560 -18.63 -12.57 -46.73
N THR A 561 -19.45 -13.52 -47.25
CA THR A 561 -20.75 -13.92 -46.65
C THR A 561 -21.31 -12.84 -45.74
N ALA A 562 -21.75 -11.73 -46.35
CA ALA A 562 -22.18 -10.53 -45.63
C ALA A 562 -23.21 -10.93 -44.56
N ARG A 563 -23.06 -10.39 -43.35
CA ARG A 563 -23.89 -10.78 -42.22
C ARG A 563 -25.04 -9.82 -42.08
N GLU A 564 -26.25 -10.30 -42.32
CA GLU A 564 -27.45 -9.58 -41.95
C GLU A 564 -27.90 -10.13 -40.59
N ARG A 565 -27.87 -9.28 -39.55
CA ARG A 565 -28.32 -9.63 -38.18
C ARG A 565 -27.59 -10.82 -37.54
N GLY A 566 -26.30 -11.00 -37.84
CA GLY A 566 -25.45 -12.06 -37.26
C GLY A 566 -25.49 -13.41 -38.00
N ILE A 567 -26.47 -13.60 -38.90
CA ILE A 567 -26.61 -14.81 -39.71
C ILE A 567 -25.92 -14.58 -41.06
N LYS A 568 -25.24 -15.60 -41.60
CA LYS A 568 -24.62 -15.53 -42.94
C LYS A 568 -25.72 -15.37 -43.99
N SER A 569 -25.61 -14.33 -44.81
CA SER A 569 -26.44 -14.16 -46.00
C SER A 569 -25.68 -14.62 -47.24
N TYR A 570 -26.40 -15.19 -48.19
CA TYR A 570 -25.86 -15.79 -49.41
C TYR A 570 -26.34 -15.00 -50.63
N PRO A 571 -25.44 -14.60 -51.54
CA PRO A 571 -25.85 -13.93 -52.77
C PRO A 571 -26.78 -14.83 -53.59
N VAL A 572 -27.87 -14.24 -54.07
CA VAL A 572 -28.87 -14.92 -54.89
C VAL A 572 -28.57 -14.65 -56.36
N PHE A 573 -28.66 -15.70 -57.17
CA PHE A 573 -28.54 -15.65 -58.61
C PHE A 573 -29.79 -16.24 -59.25
N LYS A 574 -30.21 -15.62 -60.35
CA LYS A 574 -31.20 -16.16 -61.26
C LYS A 574 -30.48 -16.88 -62.41
N LEU A 575 -31.03 -18.00 -62.87
CA LEU A 575 -30.56 -18.67 -64.07
C LEU A 575 -31.25 -18.04 -65.28
N ASN A 576 -30.47 -17.60 -66.26
CA ASN A 576 -30.98 -17.10 -67.53
C ASN A 576 -31.39 -18.27 -68.46
N GLU A 577 -31.85 -17.95 -69.67
CA GLU A 577 -32.30 -18.93 -70.67
C GLU A 577 -31.22 -19.96 -71.05
N PHE A 578 -29.94 -19.63 -70.83
CA PHE A 578 -28.79 -20.51 -71.08
C PHE A 578 -28.32 -21.26 -69.82
N MET A 579 -29.10 -21.24 -68.74
CA MET A 579 -28.74 -21.83 -67.44
C MET A 579 -27.46 -21.24 -66.84
N LEU A 580 -27.10 -20.00 -67.22
CA LEU A 580 -25.98 -19.27 -66.65
C LEU A 580 -26.47 -18.40 -65.49
N PRO A 581 -25.72 -18.35 -64.37
CA PRO A 581 -26.08 -17.53 -63.23
C PRO A 581 -25.88 -16.03 -63.51
N GLU A 582 -26.94 -15.25 -63.33
CA GLU A 582 -26.95 -13.80 -63.32
C GLU A 582 -27.32 -13.29 -61.91
N PRO A 583 -26.66 -12.24 -61.38
CA PRO A 583 -27.02 -11.68 -60.08
C PRO A 583 -28.51 -11.30 -60.05
N ALA A 584 -29.22 -11.74 -59.01
CA ALA A 584 -30.55 -11.23 -58.73
C ALA A 584 -30.41 -9.85 -58.08
N LEU A 585 -30.97 -8.79 -58.66
CA LEU A 585 -30.82 -7.41 -58.19
C LEU A 585 -32.11 -6.89 -57.55
N ASN A 586 -31.98 -6.04 -56.55
CA ASN A 586 -33.09 -5.29 -55.96
C ASN A 586 -33.44 -4.04 -56.81
N GLU A 587 -34.45 -3.27 -56.39
CA GLU A 587 -34.89 -2.04 -57.07
C GLU A 587 -33.79 -0.97 -57.17
N ASN A 588 -32.79 -1.01 -56.28
CA ASN A 588 -31.65 -0.09 -56.25
C ASN A 588 -30.46 -0.60 -57.09
N GLY A 589 -30.58 -1.75 -57.76
CA GLY A 589 -29.50 -2.35 -58.54
C GLY A 589 -28.45 -3.10 -57.72
N GLU A 590 -28.69 -3.34 -56.43
CA GLU A 590 -27.79 -4.10 -55.55
C GLU A 590 -28.14 -5.59 -55.57
N GLN A 591 -27.15 -6.47 -55.39
CA GLN A 591 -27.38 -7.91 -55.38
C GLN A 591 -28.21 -8.34 -54.16
N LEU A 592 -29.32 -9.04 -54.43
CA LEU A 592 -30.15 -9.68 -53.42
C LEU A 592 -29.35 -10.77 -52.69
N ARG A 593 -29.56 -10.82 -51.38
CA ARG A 593 -28.96 -11.83 -50.51
C ARG A 593 -30.06 -12.51 -49.70
N TRP A 594 -29.97 -13.83 -49.61
CA TRP A 594 -30.87 -14.64 -48.82
C TRP A 594 -30.23 -14.97 -47.47
N THR A 595 -30.98 -14.73 -46.40
CA THR A 595 -30.60 -15.10 -45.04
C THR A 595 -31.59 -16.15 -44.55
N PRO A 596 -31.13 -17.36 -44.15
CA PRO A 596 -32.02 -18.40 -43.65
C PRO A 596 -32.89 -17.94 -42.47
N ASP A 597 -34.20 -18.20 -42.53
CA ASP A 597 -35.13 -17.86 -41.45
C ASP A 597 -35.12 -18.90 -40.32
N ILE A 598 -34.20 -18.72 -39.37
CA ILE A 598 -34.06 -19.58 -38.19
C ILE A 598 -35.31 -19.53 -37.30
N LYS A 599 -35.93 -18.35 -37.14
CA LYS A 599 -37.10 -18.18 -36.26
C LYS A 599 -38.31 -18.94 -36.79
N ALA A 600 -38.52 -18.90 -38.10
CA ALA A 600 -39.58 -19.67 -38.73
C ALA A 600 -39.36 -21.18 -38.56
N TYR A 601 -38.13 -21.66 -38.58
CA TYR A 601 -37.82 -23.07 -38.33
C TYR A 601 -38.08 -23.48 -36.88
N GLN A 602 -37.64 -22.67 -35.91
CA GLN A 602 -37.88 -22.92 -34.48
C GLN A 602 -39.38 -22.99 -34.17
N LYS A 603 -40.15 -22.03 -34.69
CA LYS A 603 -41.61 -22.03 -34.55
C LYS A 603 -42.24 -23.31 -35.12
N LYS A 604 -41.74 -23.78 -36.26
CA LYS A 604 -42.19 -25.04 -36.87
C LYS A 604 -41.89 -26.25 -35.98
N LEU A 605 -40.70 -26.32 -35.38
CA LEU A 605 -40.36 -27.39 -34.44
C LEU A 605 -41.25 -27.36 -33.19
N GLU A 606 -41.56 -26.18 -32.66
CA GLU A 606 -42.48 -26.02 -31.52
C GLU A 606 -43.91 -26.50 -31.86
N GLU A 607 -44.38 -26.20 -33.08
CA GLU A 607 -45.67 -26.67 -33.60
C GLU A 607 -45.67 -28.20 -33.79
N GLU A 608 -44.64 -28.76 -34.43
CA GLU A 608 -44.50 -30.21 -34.62
C GLU A 608 -44.39 -30.96 -33.27
N ALA A 609 -43.64 -30.42 -32.31
CA ALA A 609 -43.54 -31.00 -30.97
C ALA A 609 -44.86 -30.89 -30.18
N ARG A 610 -45.64 -29.83 -30.38
CA ARG A 610 -46.98 -29.67 -29.80
C ARG A 610 -47.95 -30.70 -30.39
N ASP A 611 -47.92 -30.90 -31.70
CA ASP A 611 -48.76 -31.86 -32.41
C ASP A 611 -48.36 -33.31 -32.11
N GLU A 612 -47.08 -33.60 -31.91
CA GLU A 612 -46.58 -34.91 -31.49
C GLU A 612 -46.98 -35.23 -30.04
N ARG A 613 -46.97 -34.24 -29.14
CA ARG A 613 -47.49 -34.36 -27.76
C ARG A 613 -49.01 -34.62 -27.75
N TRP A 614 -49.75 -33.96 -28.63
CA TRP A 614 -51.20 -34.18 -28.78
C TRP A 614 -51.54 -35.54 -29.38
N SER A 615 -50.78 -36.01 -30.36
CA SER A 615 -51.02 -37.30 -31.04
C SER A 615 -50.56 -38.53 -30.24
N LYS A 616 -49.56 -38.39 -29.36
CA LYS A 616 -49.10 -39.47 -28.47
C LYS A 616 -49.86 -39.59 -27.13
N GLY A 617 -50.91 -38.80 -26.91
CA GLY A 617 -51.75 -38.91 -25.71
C GLY A 617 -51.05 -38.61 -24.39
N LEU A 618 -49.91 -37.90 -24.42
CA LEU A 618 -49.21 -37.44 -23.22
C LEU A 618 -49.82 -36.10 -22.77
N SER A 619 -51.01 -36.17 -22.18
CA SER A 619 -51.54 -35.08 -21.37
C SER A 619 -50.72 -35.01 -20.08
N ILE A 620 -49.70 -34.15 -20.06
CA ILE A 620 -49.14 -33.69 -18.79
C ILE A 620 -50.13 -32.69 -18.22
N ASP A 621 -50.88 -33.15 -17.23
CA ASP A 621 -51.67 -32.30 -16.33
C ASP A 621 -50.69 -31.42 -15.55
N ILE A 622 -50.46 -30.20 -16.04
CA ILE A 622 -49.69 -29.19 -15.31
C ILE A 622 -50.65 -28.64 -14.25
N GLY A 623 -50.59 -29.26 -13.08
CA GLY A 623 -51.34 -28.89 -11.89
C GLY A 623 -51.27 -27.40 -11.59
N GLY A 624 -52.47 -26.82 -11.52
CA GLY A 624 -52.89 -25.56 -10.92
C GLY A 624 -51.85 -24.66 -10.22
N TYR A 625 -51.75 -23.44 -10.76
CA TYR A 625 -51.81 -22.23 -9.94
C TYR A 625 -52.82 -21.26 -10.56
N PRO A 626 -53.81 -20.77 -9.78
CA PRO A 626 -54.86 -19.91 -10.32
C PRO A 626 -54.33 -18.49 -10.53
N PHE A 627 -54.51 -18.00 -11.75
CA PHE A 627 -54.47 -16.58 -12.08
C PHE A 627 -55.47 -15.83 -11.18
N SER A 628 -54.96 -14.95 -10.32
CA SER A 628 -55.76 -13.94 -9.63
C SER A 628 -56.39 -12.99 -10.66
N LYS A 629 -57.72 -12.89 -10.64
CA LYS A 629 -58.54 -11.97 -11.43
C LYS A 629 -58.20 -10.50 -11.16
N PRO A 630 -58.45 -9.60 -12.13
CA PRO A 630 -58.22 -8.16 -11.97
C PRO A 630 -59.33 -7.52 -11.11
N TYR A 631 -58.95 -6.64 -10.19
CA TYR A 631 -59.87 -5.73 -9.52
C TYR A 631 -60.08 -4.49 -10.40
N GLN A 632 -61.33 -4.27 -10.83
CA GLN A 632 -61.84 -2.98 -11.32
C GLN A 632 -62.70 -2.33 -10.23
N SER A 633 -62.48 -1.01 -10.08
CA SER A 633 -63.34 0.05 -9.51
C SER A 633 -63.94 -0.11 -8.12
N TYR A 634 -63.50 0.75 -7.19
CA TYR A 634 -64.29 1.89 -6.70
C TYR A 634 -63.37 3.06 -6.34
#